data_AF-A0A100VRS2-F1
#
_entry.id   AF-A0A100VRS2-F1
#
_cell.length_a   1.000
_cell.length_b   1.000
_cell.length_c   1.000
_cell.angle_alpha   90.00
_cell.angle_beta   90.00
_cell.angle_gamma   90.00
#
_symmetry.space_group_name_H-M   'P 1'
#
loop_
_entity.id
_entity.type
_entity.pdbx_description
1 polymer ?
#
loop_
_entity_poly.entity_id
_entity_poly.type
_entity_poly.pdbx_seq_one_letter_code
_entity_poly.pdbx_strand_id
1 'polypeptide(L)'
;MRKPLKKSLALLLMLSMVGPTFAEKSFAADQKIQFSDIKGHWAEANIQAWGDEGLIRGYLDRSFKPNTYITRAEFMNLVNGAFGYSGQAKITFNDVSESAWYYEAISIANANGYIDGYTDGTMKPQDPITRQEAAKVIAGILNLELNETAANVFSDSSSIAAWSKGAVGGAAAAKIIAGYADGSFKPLNSITRAEAVSALVKAVEADATTAAKPAKPKGTATVLNVNPPADEARLSAVKHGANAGDDTLKNIAETNPFIDILDGFDQVWSLNQADWRDGTAATKLGADGKNAKYGDGPTPYYDGFKNDPTVAVADQKTFANAEIRNKAAWEANIKYVEDATQNRTAEETLAAYYDDQRDKIYSMMEAFGPLANTYVDVIKPKTSVERSVDEMNILLKEETVEDESQGIGSDWADTELADMVALVDLVRFKIPASSNPAKYFYSTPRPWRMNSNGEVKEVVDSKGLPVWETIGEGEGTEVPLPSGGKKSTGEKHYQQYETNVVLIPALSYVKRIAEDGRGKDGGFPSGHTSASYLSVLPFAYATPERFSEFLTRAAQMGENRIVTGMHSPLDVIGARIQATAMTAYAFNKEENQDMMQKAYENAGEVFGAEAKEKNMSLYEYAHTVTEDYNFKSAYDENKWEDHDANKAFYREKMTSGLPQTGTKGLAPVVPQGAEALLETRQPYLTDEQRRQVLYTTSIDSGYPVLDESKGWGRIDLVTAADGYGAFLNNVTVDMDASKGRFNAEDWWRNDITGSGMLTKKGTGTLTLTGKNSYTGGTLLQAGTLVAESEAAFGTGDLYVENGTVVVNVDGALNLNRNFTMDNGTLELVVADGNSQLNVGRKLYIDGGSLKLDLSNYKIEGSKDITLITANGITGEFDSVSADGYDVTVTYENGRVIAHVVAK
;
A
#
# COMPACT_ATOMS: atom_id res chain seq x y z
N MET A 1 1.38 -4.05 69.63
CA MET A 1 2.56 -4.33 68.77
C MET A 1 2.10 -4.53 67.33
N ARG A 2 2.19 -3.51 66.49
CA ARG A 2 2.02 -3.60 65.03
C ARG A 2 3.04 -2.64 64.40
N LYS A 3 3.96 -3.15 63.59
CA LYS A 3 4.85 -2.36 62.72
C LYS A 3 4.30 -2.45 61.29
N PRO A 4 4.15 -1.35 60.54
CA PRO A 4 3.95 -1.40 59.11
C PRO A 4 5.30 -1.24 58.37
N LEU A 5 5.49 -2.04 57.32
CA LEU A 5 6.56 -1.88 56.33
C LEU A 5 6.19 -0.75 55.34
N LYS A 6 7.24 -0.05 54.90
CA LYS A 6 7.24 1.07 53.94
C LYS A 6 7.32 0.58 52.48
N LYS A 7 7.03 1.53 51.56
CA LYS A 7 7.45 1.64 50.14
C LYS A 7 6.66 0.75 49.17
N SER A 8 6.14 1.17 48.02
CA SER A 8 6.22 2.42 47.24
C SER A 8 5.02 2.43 46.29
N LEU A 9 4.34 3.57 46.13
CA LEU A 9 3.39 3.78 45.03
C LEU A 9 3.53 5.22 44.56
N ALA A 10 4.21 5.39 43.43
CA ALA A 10 4.20 6.61 42.62
C ALA A 10 4.55 6.18 41.19
N LEU A 11 3.59 5.53 40.52
CA LEU A 11 3.61 5.35 39.08
C LEU A 11 3.05 6.64 38.48
N LEU A 12 3.91 7.64 38.25
CA LEU A 12 3.56 8.79 37.43
C LEU A 12 3.59 8.32 35.97
N LEU A 13 2.43 8.30 35.30
CA LEU A 13 2.35 8.14 33.84
C LEU A 13 3.13 9.30 33.19
N MET A 14 4.38 9.04 32.81
CA MET A 14 5.17 9.87 31.90
C MET A 14 5.21 9.19 30.53
N LEU A 15 4.29 9.56 29.65
CA LEU A 15 4.58 9.54 28.21
C LEU A 15 5.13 10.93 27.87
N SER A 16 6.45 11.03 27.72
CA SER A 16 7.20 12.20 27.28
C SER A 16 7.04 12.45 25.78
N MET A 17 7.59 13.56 25.26
CA MET A 17 7.65 13.87 23.82
C MET A 17 8.44 12.79 23.04
N VAL A 18 7.79 11.70 22.65
CA VAL A 18 8.39 10.61 21.85
C VAL A 18 7.85 10.69 20.41
N GLY A 19 8.72 10.97 19.45
CA GLY A 19 8.56 10.55 18.04
C GLY A 19 8.95 9.07 17.90
N PRO A 20 8.45 8.38 16.86
CA PRO A 20 7.67 7.16 17.02
C PRO A 20 8.42 5.98 17.65
N THR A 21 7.83 5.40 18.69
CA THR A 21 7.75 3.93 18.84
C THR A 21 6.33 3.50 18.45
N PHE A 22 6.27 2.44 17.64
CA PHE A 22 5.10 1.83 16.99
C PHE A 22 3.76 1.92 17.76
N ALA A 23 2.74 2.49 17.11
CA ALA A 23 1.33 2.01 17.04
C ALA A 23 0.38 3.14 16.56
N GLU A 24 -0.25 2.92 15.40
CA GLU A 24 -1.55 3.42 14.90
C GLU A 24 -1.98 4.88 15.12
N LYS A 25 -2.18 5.61 14.01
CA LYS A 25 -3.51 5.83 13.41
C LYS A 25 -3.38 6.63 12.11
N SER A 26 -3.81 6.03 11.01
CA SER A 26 -4.20 6.73 9.79
C SER A 26 -5.45 7.56 10.09
N PHE A 27 -5.31 8.88 10.20
CA PHE A 27 -6.43 9.81 10.09
C PHE A 27 -5.90 11.12 9.50
N ALA A 28 -6.43 11.45 8.31
CA ALA A 28 -6.53 12.75 7.68
C ALA A 28 -5.34 13.72 7.84
N ALA A 29 -4.68 13.99 6.71
CA ALA A 29 -3.66 15.03 6.50
C ALA A 29 -4.17 16.48 6.70
N ASP A 30 -5.13 16.73 7.59
CA ASP A 30 -5.80 18.05 7.68
C ASP A 30 -6.21 18.52 9.10
N GLN A 31 -5.82 17.81 10.18
CA GLN A 31 -5.98 18.36 11.54
C GLN A 31 -4.68 18.95 12.08
N LYS A 32 -4.56 20.29 11.99
CA LYS A 32 -3.59 21.08 12.75
C LYS A 32 -3.61 20.67 14.22
N ILE A 33 -2.47 20.32 14.79
CA ILE A 33 -2.36 19.89 16.18
C ILE A 33 -2.77 21.05 17.09
N GLN A 34 -3.87 20.92 17.82
CA GLN A 34 -4.32 21.94 18.77
C GLN A 34 -3.91 21.57 20.20
N PHE A 35 -3.11 22.43 20.84
CA PHE A 35 -2.73 22.25 22.24
C PHE A 35 -3.71 22.94 23.19
N SER A 36 -4.16 22.22 24.22
CA SER A 36 -5.24 22.69 25.11
C SER A 36 -4.83 23.78 26.11
N ASP A 37 -3.53 23.99 26.34
CA ASP A 37 -2.98 24.79 27.43
C ASP A 37 -1.98 25.88 27.01
N ILE A 38 -1.92 26.19 25.70
CA ILE A 38 -1.03 27.25 25.17
C ILE A 38 -1.76 28.56 24.87
N LYS A 39 -3.10 28.56 24.82
CA LYS A 39 -3.89 29.74 24.47
C LYS A 39 -3.63 30.89 25.45
N GLY A 40 -3.23 32.05 24.94
CA GLY A 40 -2.86 33.23 25.73
C GLY A 40 -1.47 33.15 26.37
N HIS A 41 -0.70 32.08 26.12
CA HIS A 41 0.68 31.95 26.58
C HIS A 41 1.62 32.76 25.67
N TRP A 42 2.66 33.38 26.23
CA TRP A 42 3.58 34.22 25.45
C TRP A 42 4.32 33.47 24.32
N ALA A 43 4.46 32.14 24.47
CA ALA A 43 5.10 31.25 23.50
C ALA A 43 4.10 30.54 22.56
N GLU A 44 2.81 30.88 22.61
CA GLU A 44 1.74 30.22 21.84
C GLU A 44 2.08 30.08 20.36
N ALA A 45 2.47 31.18 19.71
CA ALA A 45 2.77 31.19 18.28
C ALA A 45 3.90 30.23 17.91
N ASN A 46 5.01 30.25 18.67
CA ASN A 46 6.16 29.39 18.44
C ASN A 46 5.83 27.92 18.64
N ILE A 47 5.07 27.60 19.70
CA ILE A 47 4.66 26.23 20.01
C ILE A 47 3.69 25.73 18.94
N GLN A 48 2.74 26.57 18.51
CA GLN A 48 1.78 26.19 17.49
C GLN A 48 2.45 25.96 16.13
N ALA A 49 3.36 26.85 15.71
CA ALA A 49 4.09 26.70 14.44
C ALA A 49 4.86 25.36 14.37
N TRP A 50 5.62 25.02 15.42
CA TRP A 50 6.34 23.75 15.46
C TRP A 50 5.43 22.52 15.64
N GLY A 51 4.25 22.70 16.23
CA GLY A 51 3.22 21.65 16.26
C GLY A 51 2.66 21.38 14.86
N ASP A 52 2.42 22.45 14.10
CA ASP A 52 1.95 22.37 12.71
C ASP A 52 3.03 21.76 11.79
N GLU A 53 4.32 22.04 12.04
CA GLU A 53 5.46 21.40 11.35
C GLU A 53 5.70 19.93 11.80
N GLY A 54 4.99 19.44 12.82
CA GLY A 54 5.18 18.10 13.37
C GLY A 54 6.47 17.90 14.17
N LEU A 55 7.23 18.97 14.46
CA LEU A 55 8.46 18.94 15.27
C LEU A 55 8.19 18.66 16.75
N ILE A 56 7.00 19.02 17.24
CA ILE A 56 6.59 18.79 18.61
C ILE A 56 5.22 18.14 18.67
N ARG A 57 5.04 17.26 19.65
CA ARG A 57 3.74 16.64 19.97
C ARG A 57 3.33 16.94 21.40
N GLY A 58 2.02 16.97 21.61
CA GLY A 58 1.42 17.16 22.93
C GLY A 58 1.40 15.84 23.70
N TYR A 59 0.99 15.92 24.96
CA TYR A 59 0.63 14.75 25.75
C TYR A 59 -0.67 14.14 25.22
N LEU A 60 -0.97 12.91 25.64
CA LEU A 60 -2.23 12.20 25.30
C LEU A 60 -3.49 13.01 25.64
N ASP A 61 -3.43 13.89 26.64
CA ASP A 61 -4.50 14.81 27.05
C ASP A 61 -4.58 16.09 26.20
N ARG A 62 -3.83 16.16 25.10
CA ARG A 62 -3.68 17.32 24.19
C ARG A 62 -3.00 18.54 24.80
N SER A 63 -2.41 18.45 25.99
CA SER A 63 -1.61 19.56 26.55
C SER A 63 -0.18 19.59 25.97
N PHE A 64 0.46 20.75 25.97
CA PHE A 64 1.90 20.92 25.72
C PHE A 64 2.71 21.07 27.01
N LYS A 65 2.10 21.57 28.08
CA LYS A 65 2.70 21.93 29.38
C LYS A 65 3.83 22.96 29.24
N PRO A 66 3.55 24.18 28.75
CA PRO A 66 4.59 25.15 28.40
C PRO A 66 5.52 25.54 29.56
N ASN A 67 5.01 25.49 30.80
CA ASN A 67 5.73 25.94 31.99
C ASN A 67 6.45 24.81 32.76
N THR A 68 6.39 23.56 32.30
CA THR A 68 7.18 22.48 32.91
C THR A 68 8.60 22.46 32.36
N TYR A 69 9.56 21.99 33.15
CA TYR A 69 10.94 21.86 32.72
C TYR A 69 11.12 20.74 31.69
N ILE A 70 11.99 20.96 30.72
CA ILE A 70 12.34 19.98 29.69
C ILE A 70 13.56 19.16 30.13
N THR A 71 13.54 17.85 29.89
CA THR A 71 14.70 16.99 30.18
C THR A 71 15.82 17.20 29.14
N ARG A 72 17.04 16.79 29.47
CA ARG A 72 18.17 16.78 28.51
C ARG A 72 17.85 15.96 27.26
N ALA A 73 17.24 14.79 27.41
CA ALA A 73 16.82 13.94 26.30
C ALA A 73 15.76 14.59 25.41
N GLU A 74 14.73 15.19 26.01
CA GLU A 74 13.70 15.90 25.25
C GLU A 74 14.30 17.11 24.51
N PHE A 75 15.21 17.86 25.15
CA PHE A 75 15.90 18.98 24.52
C PHE A 75 16.77 18.55 23.33
N MET A 76 17.54 17.47 23.46
CA MET A 76 18.30 16.89 22.34
C MET A 76 17.38 16.43 21.21
N ASN A 77 16.23 15.83 21.53
CA ASN A 77 15.26 15.44 20.52
C ASN A 77 14.72 16.65 19.74
N LEU A 78 14.38 17.75 20.45
CA LEU A 78 13.99 19.01 19.82
C LEU A 78 15.11 19.60 18.95
N VAL A 79 16.36 19.57 19.41
CA VAL A 79 17.51 20.06 18.63
C VAL A 79 17.68 19.23 17.36
N ASN A 80 17.66 17.89 17.45
CA ASN A 80 17.79 17.02 16.29
C ASN A 80 16.69 17.30 15.26
N GLY A 81 15.44 17.36 15.72
CA GLY A 81 14.30 17.74 14.89
C GLY A 81 14.48 19.13 14.30
N ALA A 82 14.83 20.14 15.09
CA ALA A 82 14.94 21.53 14.66
C ALA A 82 16.06 21.75 13.64
N PHE A 83 17.21 21.09 13.75
CA PHE A 83 18.35 21.30 12.85
C PHE A 83 18.51 20.19 11.80
N GLY A 84 17.62 19.20 11.77
CA GLY A 84 17.68 18.10 10.79
C GLY A 84 18.84 17.15 11.03
N TYR A 85 19.37 17.14 12.26
CA TYR A 85 20.47 16.26 12.60
C TYR A 85 20.03 14.80 12.53
N SER A 86 20.88 14.04 11.86
CA SER A 86 20.70 12.64 11.54
C SER A 86 22.05 11.92 11.63
N GLY A 87 22.04 10.60 11.47
CA GLY A 87 23.23 9.77 11.68
C GLY A 87 23.49 9.51 13.15
N GLN A 88 23.76 8.24 13.48
CA GLN A 88 23.91 7.76 14.85
C GLN A 88 25.36 7.40 15.15
N ALA A 89 25.83 7.71 16.36
CA ALA A 89 27.11 7.26 16.89
C ALA A 89 26.89 6.27 18.03
N LYS A 90 27.76 5.26 18.13
CA LYS A 90 27.72 4.32 19.26
C LYS A 90 27.91 5.08 20.58
N ILE A 91 27.03 4.84 21.54
CA ILE A 91 27.07 5.50 22.85
C ILE A 91 27.86 4.67 23.87
N THR A 92 28.65 5.37 24.69
CA THR A 92 29.50 4.79 25.73
C THR A 92 29.18 5.32 27.14
N PHE A 93 28.14 6.15 27.30
CA PHE A 93 27.72 6.69 28.59
C PHE A 93 27.09 5.62 29.48
N ASN A 94 27.45 5.61 30.77
CA ASN A 94 27.09 4.55 31.71
C ASN A 94 25.59 4.50 32.05
N ASP A 95 24.85 5.58 31.81
CA ASP A 95 23.43 5.75 32.12
C ASP A 95 22.52 5.77 30.88
N VAL A 96 23.06 5.42 29.71
CA VAL A 96 22.34 5.37 28.44
C VAL A 96 22.24 3.92 27.96
N SER A 97 21.01 3.39 27.93
CA SER A 97 20.71 2.05 27.42
C SER A 97 20.30 2.11 25.95
N GLU A 98 20.79 1.19 25.12
CA GLU A 98 20.38 1.02 23.70
C GLU A 98 18.87 0.78 23.53
N SER A 99 18.21 0.23 24.55
CA SER A 99 16.76 -0.02 24.54
C SER A 99 15.90 1.16 25.00
N ALA A 100 16.52 2.26 25.48
CA ALA A 100 15.78 3.41 25.99
C ALA A 100 15.27 4.31 24.86
N TRP A 101 14.08 4.91 25.05
CA TRP A 101 13.46 5.81 24.06
C TRP A 101 14.36 7.00 23.66
N TYR A 102 15.22 7.45 24.57
CA TYR A 102 16.12 8.58 24.34
C TYR A 102 17.45 8.19 23.69
N TYR A 103 17.70 6.90 23.45
CA TYR A 103 18.99 6.43 22.92
C TYR A 103 19.30 7.06 21.58
N GLU A 104 18.33 7.04 20.66
CA GLU A 104 18.48 7.62 19.33
C GLU A 104 18.78 9.12 19.38
N ALA A 105 18.04 9.88 20.19
CA ALA A 105 18.26 11.32 20.32
C ALA A 105 19.69 11.64 20.78
N ILE A 106 20.21 10.89 21.76
CA ILE A 106 21.58 11.04 22.29
C ILE A 106 22.62 10.57 21.27
N SER A 107 22.34 9.48 20.56
CA SER A 107 23.21 8.94 19.51
C SER A 107 23.41 9.94 18.38
N ILE A 108 22.33 10.59 17.93
CA ILE A 108 22.38 11.67 16.95
C ILE A 108 23.12 12.88 17.50
N ALA A 109 22.84 13.24 18.76
CA ALA A 109 23.49 14.38 19.40
C ALA A 109 25.02 14.23 19.47
N ASN A 110 25.48 13.04 19.85
CA ASN A 110 26.90 12.69 19.94
C ASN A 110 27.56 12.59 18.56
N ALA A 111 26.85 12.06 17.56
CA ALA A 111 27.33 12.00 16.18
C ALA A 111 27.56 13.39 15.56
N ASN A 112 26.74 14.37 15.98
CA ASN A 112 26.80 15.76 15.50
C ASN A 112 27.55 16.70 16.46
N GLY A 113 28.07 16.18 17.58
CA GLY A 113 29.03 16.86 18.46
C GLY A 113 28.52 18.13 19.15
N TYR A 114 27.20 18.35 19.24
CA TYR A 114 26.67 19.60 19.80
C TYR A 114 26.46 19.56 21.33
N ILE A 115 26.59 18.38 21.95
CA ILE A 115 26.46 18.20 23.39
C ILE A 115 27.38 17.09 23.90
N ASP A 116 28.08 17.39 25.00
CA ASP A 116 28.95 16.45 25.67
C ASP A 116 28.28 15.81 26.90
N GLY A 117 28.78 14.64 27.30
CA GLY A 117 28.48 14.03 28.59
C GLY A 117 29.23 14.72 29.74
N TYR A 118 28.86 14.37 30.97
CA TYR A 118 29.54 14.84 32.17
C TYR A 118 30.88 14.11 32.36
N THR A 119 31.77 14.72 33.16
CA THR A 119 33.10 14.18 33.48
C THR A 119 33.06 12.85 34.24
N ASP A 120 31.91 12.48 34.80
CA ASP A 120 31.64 11.20 35.46
C ASP A 120 31.23 10.07 34.48
N GLY A 121 31.20 10.35 33.17
CA GLY A 121 30.84 9.39 32.14
C GLY A 121 29.33 9.19 31.95
N THR A 122 28.50 10.11 32.44
CA THR A 122 27.03 10.07 32.31
C THR A 122 26.47 11.14 31.36
N MET A 123 25.27 10.94 30.83
CA MET A 123 24.53 11.93 30.02
C MET A 123 23.38 12.60 30.79
N LYS A 124 22.89 11.96 31.86
CA LYS A 124 21.75 12.34 32.69
C LYS A 124 20.51 12.65 31.84
N PRO A 125 20.07 11.74 30.96
CA PRO A 125 19.07 12.04 29.93
C PRO A 125 17.72 12.48 30.49
N GLN A 126 17.36 12.01 31.67
CA GLN A 126 16.08 12.29 32.32
C GLN A 126 16.13 13.51 33.26
N ASP A 127 17.32 14.06 33.53
CA ASP A 127 17.44 15.25 34.36
C ASP A 127 17.03 16.50 33.55
N PRO A 128 16.34 17.48 34.17
CA PRO A 128 16.07 18.77 33.54
C PRO A 128 17.35 19.50 33.13
N ILE A 129 17.39 20.04 31.91
CA ILE A 129 18.53 20.84 31.43
C ILE A 129 18.46 22.28 31.98
N THR A 130 19.58 22.82 32.46
CA THR A 130 19.65 24.21 32.95
C THR A 130 19.71 25.22 31.81
N ARG A 131 19.31 26.46 32.08
CA ARG A 131 19.35 27.55 31.10
C ARG A 131 20.76 27.83 30.58
N GLN A 132 21.79 27.75 31.42
CA GLN A 132 23.18 27.95 30.98
C GLN A 132 23.70 26.78 30.11
N GLU A 133 23.24 25.56 30.36
CA GLU A 133 23.57 24.40 29.52
C GLU A 133 22.90 24.51 28.15
N ALA A 134 21.60 24.84 28.11
CA ALA A 134 20.88 25.08 26.86
C ALA A 134 21.54 26.21 26.04
N ALA A 135 21.95 27.30 26.68
CA ALA A 135 22.70 28.39 26.03
C ALA A 135 24.04 27.92 25.48
N LYS A 136 24.77 27.07 26.20
CA LYS A 136 26.05 26.51 25.75
C LYS A 136 25.86 25.61 24.52
N VAL A 137 24.83 24.77 24.52
CA VAL A 137 24.50 23.92 23.37
C VAL A 137 24.15 24.76 22.15
N ILE A 138 23.22 25.72 22.28
CA ILE A 138 22.80 26.55 21.15
C ILE A 138 23.94 27.42 20.61
N ALA A 139 24.77 28.00 21.48
CA ALA A 139 25.94 28.74 21.06
C ALA A 139 26.95 27.87 20.29
N GLY A 140 27.09 26.59 20.67
CA GLY A 140 27.92 25.62 19.96
C GLY A 140 27.37 25.28 18.58
N ILE A 141 26.07 24.97 18.50
CA ILE A 141 25.36 24.66 17.24
C ILE A 141 25.55 25.77 16.21
N LEU A 142 25.32 27.02 16.62
CA LEU A 142 25.40 28.18 15.73
C LEU A 142 26.81 28.75 15.60
N ASN A 143 27.81 28.14 16.25
CA ASN A 143 29.18 28.63 16.33
C ASN A 143 29.25 30.14 16.71
N LEU A 144 28.48 30.54 17.73
CA LEU A 144 28.41 31.94 18.15
C LEU A 144 29.73 32.42 18.74
N GLU A 145 30.08 33.67 18.50
CA GLU A 145 31.19 34.33 19.16
C GLU A 145 30.94 34.36 20.69
N LEU A 146 31.89 33.79 21.45
CA LEU A 146 31.83 33.78 22.91
C LEU A 146 32.04 35.21 23.45
N ASN A 147 31.09 35.71 24.23
CA ASN A 147 31.08 37.11 24.67
C ASN A 147 30.77 37.23 26.16
N GLU A 148 31.79 37.08 27.02
CA GLU A 148 31.60 37.20 28.47
C GLU A 148 31.10 38.59 28.91
N THR A 149 31.49 39.64 28.20
CA THR A 149 31.05 41.01 28.49
C THR A 149 29.54 41.15 28.34
N ALA A 150 28.97 40.53 27.30
CA ALA A 150 27.52 40.50 27.09
C ALA A 150 26.78 39.72 28.19
N ALA A 151 27.43 38.76 28.86
CA ALA A 151 26.84 38.07 30.02
C ALA A 151 26.86 38.92 31.30
N ASN A 152 27.76 39.90 31.41
CA ASN A 152 27.89 40.75 32.61
C ASN A 152 26.74 41.75 32.78
N VAL A 153 25.88 41.91 31.76
CA VAL A 153 24.69 42.76 31.84
C VAL A 153 23.62 42.20 32.77
N PHE A 154 23.66 40.89 33.06
CA PHE A 154 22.70 40.24 33.94
C PHE A 154 23.05 40.46 35.40
N SER A 155 22.03 40.73 36.23
CA SER A 155 22.19 41.03 37.66
C SER A 155 22.77 39.86 38.46
N ASP A 156 22.59 38.63 37.97
CA ASP A 156 23.07 37.37 38.55
C ASP A 156 24.26 36.78 37.78
N SER A 157 24.99 37.60 37.01
CA SER A 157 26.14 37.15 36.19
C SER A 157 27.27 36.47 36.96
N SER A 158 27.34 36.66 38.28
CA SER A 158 28.26 35.95 39.19
C SER A 158 27.87 34.49 39.44
N SER A 159 26.59 34.13 39.21
CA SER A 159 26.08 32.77 39.33
C SER A 159 26.21 31.96 38.04
N ILE A 160 26.61 32.60 36.93
CA ILE A 160 26.89 31.92 35.66
C ILE A 160 28.23 31.21 35.78
N ALA A 161 28.25 29.90 35.54
CA ALA A 161 29.48 29.14 35.64
C ALA A 161 30.50 29.56 34.57
N ALA A 162 31.78 29.67 34.95
CA ALA A 162 32.84 30.16 34.05
C ALA A 162 32.88 29.43 32.69
N TRP A 163 32.65 28.12 32.67
CA TRP A 163 32.64 27.31 31.45
C TRP A 163 31.50 27.66 30.47
N SER A 164 30.42 28.28 30.96
CA SER A 164 29.24 28.66 30.17
C SER A 164 29.16 30.15 29.87
N LYS A 165 29.94 30.99 30.58
CA LYS A 165 29.72 32.44 30.64
C LYS A 165 29.84 33.13 29.28
N GLY A 166 30.86 32.79 28.50
CA GLY A 166 31.01 33.31 27.14
C GLY A 166 29.86 32.89 26.22
N ALA A 167 29.37 31.66 26.35
CA ALA A 167 28.27 31.14 25.52
C ALA A 167 26.92 31.76 25.89
N VAL A 168 26.66 31.95 27.19
CA VAL A 168 25.48 32.68 27.67
C VAL A 168 25.47 34.09 27.10
N GLY A 169 26.59 34.80 27.14
CA GLY A 169 26.67 36.14 26.59
C GLY A 169 26.56 36.18 25.07
N GLY A 170 27.12 35.20 24.35
CA GLY A 170 26.95 35.05 22.90
C GLY A 170 25.48 34.82 22.52
N ALA A 171 24.80 33.87 23.16
CA ALA A 171 23.38 33.59 22.93
C ALA A 171 22.46 34.78 23.27
N ALA A 172 22.82 35.56 24.30
CA ALA A 172 22.12 36.79 24.66
C ALA A 172 22.35 37.90 23.64
N ALA A 173 23.59 38.10 23.17
CA ALA A 173 23.93 39.07 22.14
C ALA A 173 23.23 38.78 20.80
N ALA A 174 23.11 37.49 20.46
CA ALA A 174 22.35 37.00 19.31
C ALA A 174 20.81 37.05 19.51
N LYS A 175 20.33 37.47 20.70
CA LYS A 175 18.90 37.56 21.07
C LYS A 175 18.12 36.24 21.05
N ILE A 176 18.84 35.12 21.10
CA ILE A 176 18.27 33.77 21.09
C ILE A 176 17.70 33.45 22.47
N ILE A 177 18.49 33.65 23.52
CA ILE A 177 18.05 33.50 24.91
C ILE A 177 18.17 34.85 25.62
N ALA A 178 17.03 35.41 26.00
CA ALA A 178 16.96 36.65 26.76
C ALA A 178 16.99 36.40 28.27
N GLY A 179 17.41 37.43 29.03
CA GLY A 179 17.18 37.49 30.46
C GLY A 179 15.71 37.74 30.81
N TYR A 180 15.36 37.54 32.07
CA TYR A 180 14.05 37.83 32.60
C TYR A 180 13.84 39.33 32.83
N ALA A 181 12.58 39.73 32.98
CA ALA A 181 12.20 41.13 33.23
C ALA A 181 12.81 41.71 34.52
N ASP A 182 13.21 40.86 35.47
CA ASP A 182 13.90 41.24 36.70
C ASP A 182 15.41 41.54 36.50
N GLY A 183 15.91 41.44 35.27
CA GLY A 183 17.31 41.68 34.91
C GLY A 183 18.24 40.47 35.10
N SER A 184 17.73 39.33 35.55
CA SER A 184 18.50 38.11 35.78
C SER A 184 18.48 37.16 34.57
N PHE A 185 19.48 36.28 34.46
CA PHE A 185 19.52 35.19 33.49
C PHE A 185 18.99 33.86 34.06
N LYS A 186 19.12 33.66 35.38
CA LYS A 186 18.81 32.44 36.15
C LYS A 186 19.56 31.21 35.61
N PRO A 187 20.91 31.22 35.59
CA PRO A 187 21.72 30.21 34.90
C PRO A 187 21.53 28.79 35.44
N LEU A 188 21.28 28.64 36.75
CA LEU A 188 21.11 27.35 37.41
C LEU A 188 19.67 26.83 37.39
N ASN A 189 18.70 27.65 36.95
CA ASN A 189 17.32 27.18 36.81
C ASN A 189 17.21 26.27 35.58
N SER A 190 16.40 25.23 35.70
CA SER A 190 15.99 24.42 34.55
C SER A 190 15.19 25.25 33.56
N ILE A 191 15.46 25.06 32.26
CA ILE A 191 14.71 25.74 31.20
C ILE A 191 13.32 25.10 31.05
N THR A 192 12.29 25.92 30.89
CA THR A 192 10.94 25.43 30.60
C THR A 192 10.81 24.98 29.14
N ARG A 193 9.79 24.17 28.84
CA ARG A 193 9.49 23.73 27.47
C ARG A 193 9.21 24.91 26.54
N ALA A 194 8.46 25.92 26.99
CA ALA A 194 8.18 27.11 26.21
C ALA A 194 9.43 27.95 25.91
N GLU A 195 10.33 28.09 26.89
CA GLU A 195 11.60 28.77 26.70
C GLU A 195 12.52 28.01 25.75
N ALA A 196 12.59 26.68 25.88
CA ALA A 196 13.38 25.83 25.00
C ALA A 196 12.91 25.93 23.54
N VAL A 197 11.62 25.75 23.28
CA VAL A 197 11.06 25.90 21.91
C VAL A 197 11.31 27.29 21.38
N SER A 198 11.04 28.35 22.15
CA SER A 198 11.23 29.72 21.67
C SER A 198 12.70 30.07 21.43
N ALA A 199 13.62 29.51 22.21
CA ALA A 199 15.05 29.69 21.97
C ALA A 199 15.50 28.95 20.70
N LEU A 200 15.02 27.73 20.48
CA LEU A 200 15.39 26.95 19.30
C LEU A 200 14.76 27.50 18.01
N VAL A 201 13.53 28.03 18.05
CA VAL A 201 12.93 28.78 16.92
C VAL A 201 13.87 29.89 16.46
N LYS A 202 14.29 30.75 17.40
CA LYS A 202 15.24 31.84 17.09
C LYS A 202 16.61 31.34 16.66
N ALA A 203 17.03 30.19 17.17
CA ALA A 203 18.28 29.58 16.77
C ALA A 203 18.23 29.12 15.30
N VAL A 204 17.13 28.48 14.89
CA VAL A 204 16.88 28.07 13.49
C VAL A 204 16.78 29.30 12.58
N GLU A 205 16.09 30.36 12.99
CA GLU A 205 16.03 31.63 12.26
C GLU A 205 17.43 32.24 12.09
N ALA A 206 18.24 32.23 13.14
CA ALA A 206 19.62 32.73 13.07
C ALA A 206 20.48 31.87 12.12
N ASP A 207 20.38 30.54 12.22
CA ASP A 207 21.12 29.59 11.38
C ASP A 207 20.84 29.78 9.89
N ALA A 208 19.57 30.01 9.53
CA ALA A 208 19.13 30.24 8.16
C ALA A 208 19.83 31.43 7.50
N THR A 209 20.30 32.41 8.29
CA THR A 209 21.00 33.61 7.81
C THR A 209 22.52 33.50 7.78
N THR A 210 23.09 32.40 8.27
CA THR A 210 24.55 32.18 8.25
C THR A 210 25.07 31.93 6.83
N ALA A 211 26.38 32.00 6.61
CA ALA A 211 26.99 31.57 5.36
C ALA A 211 27.27 30.05 5.29
N ALA A 212 27.00 29.29 6.35
CA ALA A 212 27.38 27.88 6.44
C ALA A 212 26.52 27.01 5.50
N LYS A 213 27.17 26.10 4.77
CA LYS A 213 26.47 25.14 3.91
C LYS A 213 25.71 24.11 4.76
N PRO A 214 24.39 23.89 4.53
CA PRO A 214 23.68 22.82 5.21
C PRO A 214 24.29 21.46 4.89
N ALA A 215 24.29 20.55 5.87
CA ALA A 215 24.78 19.20 5.66
C ALA A 215 23.83 18.39 4.76
N LYS A 216 24.35 17.38 4.06
CA LYS A 216 23.51 16.39 3.36
C LYS A 216 22.60 15.67 4.35
N PRO A 217 21.33 15.38 4.00
CA PRO A 217 20.48 14.52 4.80
C PRO A 217 21.12 13.14 4.92
N LYS A 218 21.15 12.56 6.12
CA LYS A 218 21.68 11.20 6.38
C LYS A 218 20.59 10.17 6.69
N GLY A 219 19.34 10.62 6.80
CA GLY A 219 18.19 9.77 7.14
C GLY A 219 18.33 9.07 8.50
N THR A 220 17.80 7.85 8.60
CA THR A 220 17.82 7.04 9.83
C THR A 220 18.83 5.89 9.77
N ALA A 221 19.29 5.43 10.93
CA ALA A 221 20.06 4.19 11.07
C ALA A 221 19.17 2.94 11.26
N THR A 222 17.84 3.12 11.31
CA THR A 222 16.87 2.02 11.47
C THR A 222 16.91 1.11 10.25
N VAL A 223 17.08 -0.20 10.51
CA VAL A 223 16.92 -1.25 9.51
C VAL A 223 15.54 -1.87 9.70
N LEU A 224 14.70 -1.82 8.67
CA LEU A 224 13.41 -2.52 8.68
C LEU A 224 13.65 -3.97 8.28
N ASN A 225 13.33 -4.90 9.17
CA ASN A 225 13.37 -6.32 8.82
C ASN A 225 12.07 -6.71 8.10
N VAL A 226 12.12 -6.76 6.77
CA VAL A 226 11.05 -7.30 5.91
C VAL A 226 11.37 -8.71 5.41
N ASN A 227 12.36 -9.39 5.99
CA ASN A 227 12.66 -10.76 5.61
C ASN A 227 11.41 -11.63 5.75
N PRO A 228 11.27 -12.67 4.93
CA PRO A 228 10.23 -13.67 5.15
C PRO A 228 10.27 -14.10 6.61
N PRO A 229 9.12 -14.25 7.29
CA PRO A 229 9.09 -14.72 8.66
C PRO A 229 10.00 -15.95 8.81
N ALA A 230 10.89 -15.94 9.80
CA ALA A 230 11.80 -17.08 10.05
C ALA A 230 11.02 -18.41 10.21
N ASP A 231 9.79 -18.28 10.71
CA ASP A 231 8.75 -19.29 10.74
C ASP A 231 7.71 -19.01 9.63
N GLU A 232 8.05 -19.15 8.35
CA GLU A 232 7.04 -19.58 7.36
C GLU A 232 6.50 -20.91 7.89
N ALA A 233 5.46 -20.85 8.73
CA ALA A 233 5.04 -21.92 9.62
C ALA A 233 4.83 -23.22 8.83
N ARG A 234 5.88 -24.05 8.79
CA ARG A 234 5.97 -25.38 8.16
C ARG A 234 5.89 -25.46 6.62
N LEU A 235 5.20 -24.57 5.87
CA LEU A 235 4.83 -24.85 4.47
C LEU A 235 4.77 -23.62 3.51
N SER A 236 5.94 -23.14 3.07
CA SER A 236 6.07 -22.08 2.05
C SER A 236 5.38 -22.39 0.70
N ALA A 237 4.66 -21.43 0.12
CA ALA A 237 4.09 -21.56 -1.22
C ALA A 237 5.17 -21.74 -2.31
N VAL A 238 6.25 -20.97 -2.23
CA VAL A 238 7.33 -21.01 -3.24
C VAL A 238 8.08 -22.35 -3.22
N LYS A 239 8.28 -22.94 -2.04
CA LYS A 239 9.01 -24.23 -1.92
C LYS A 239 8.12 -25.45 -2.14
N HIS A 240 6.84 -25.38 -1.77
CA HIS A 240 5.95 -26.54 -1.71
C HIS A 240 4.73 -26.47 -2.64
N GLY A 241 4.63 -25.46 -3.50
CA GLY A 241 3.50 -25.29 -4.43
C GLY A 241 3.23 -26.50 -5.33
N ALA A 242 4.27 -27.28 -5.67
CA ALA A 242 4.15 -28.53 -6.43
C ALA A 242 3.19 -29.54 -5.78
N ASN A 243 3.07 -29.54 -4.45
CA ASN A 243 2.22 -30.48 -3.71
C ASN A 243 0.73 -30.33 -4.07
N ALA A 244 0.31 -29.18 -4.58
CA ALA A 244 -1.06 -28.98 -5.02
C ALA A 244 -1.41 -29.75 -6.31
N GLY A 245 -0.39 -30.19 -7.07
CA GLY A 245 -0.55 -31.08 -8.23
C GLY A 245 -0.37 -32.56 -7.89
N ASP A 246 0.11 -32.89 -6.69
CA ASP A 246 0.41 -34.27 -6.29
C ASP A 246 -0.85 -35.01 -5.80
N ASP A 247 -1.12 -36.20 -6.34
CA ASP A 247 -2.33 -36.97 -6.05
C ASP A 247 -2.48 -37.40 -4.58
N THR A 248 -1.37 -37.50 -3.85
CA THR A 248 -1.34 -37.91 -2.44
C THR A 248 -1.30 -36.71 -1.49
N LEU A 249 -0.62 -35.62 -1.87
CA LEU A 249 -0.36 -34.48 -0.99
C LEU A 249 -1.36 -33.33 -1.17
N LYS A 250 -2.01 -33.21 -2.33
CA LYS A 250 -2.80 -32.01 -2.68
C LYS A 250 -3.98 -31.71 -1.76
N ASN A 251 -4.51 -32.71 -1.06
CA ASN A 251 -5.72 -32.54 -0.26
C ASN A 251 -5.48 -32.54 1.26
N ILE A 252 -4.23 -32.44 1.70
CA ILE A 252 -3.87 -32.48 3.12
C ILE A 252 -3.36 -31.09 3.51
N ALA A 253 -3.95 -30.46 4.52
CA ALA A 253 -3.53 -29.13 5.01
C ALA A 253 -2.06 -29.14 5.45
N GLU A 254 -1.62 -30.27 6.00
CA GLU A 254 -0.22 -30.44 6.38
C GLU A 254 0.77 -30.52 5.20
N THR A 255 0.33 -30.58 3.94
CA THR A 255 1.27 -30.70 2.81
C THR A 255 0.96 -29.77 1.64
N ASN A 256 -0.26 -29.27 1.50
CA ASN A 256 -0.60 -28.29 0.46
C ASN A 256 -0.56 -26.85 1.01
N PRO A 257 0.40 -25.99 0.57
CA PRO A 257 0.51 -24.62 1.07
C PRO A 257 -0.73 -23.77 0.79
N PHE A 258 -1.46 -24.07 -0.29
CA PHE A 258 -2.65 -23.30 -0.67
C PHE A 258 -3.88 -23.65 0.16
N ILE A 259 -3.88 -24.80 0.84
CA ILE A 259 -4.86 -25.08 1.90
C ILE A 259 -4.42 -24.35 3.18
N ASP A 260 -3.16 -24.51 3.60
CA ASP A 260 -2.64 -23.87 4.83
C ASP A 260 -2.84 -22.34 4.84
N ILE A 261 -2.59 -21.66 3.72
CA ILE A 261 -2.79 -20.22 3.56
C ILE A 261 -4.27 -19.79 3.69
N LEU A 262 -5.23 -20.69 3.50
CA LEU A 262 -6.66 -20.39 3.62
C LEU A 262 -7.24 -20.79 4.99
N ASP A 263 -6.42 -21.27 5.92
CA ASP A 263 -6.90 -21.82 7.19
C ASP A 263 -7.60 -20.83 8.11
N GLY A 264 -7.40 -19.52 7.92
CA GLY A 264 -8.21 -18.49 8.57
C GLY A 264 -9.72 -18.64 8.33
N PHE A 265 -10.11 -19.30 7.23
CA PHE A 265 -11.51 -19.62 6.94
C PHE A 265 -12.14 -20.57 7.98
N ASP A 266 -11.35 -21.50 8.54
CA ASP A 266 -11.82 -22.43 9.58
C ASP A 266 -12.15 -21.72 10.89
N GLN A 267 -11.69 -20.47 11.10
CA GLN A 267 -12.10 -19.62 12.22
C GLN A 267 -13.48 -18.99 12.00
N VAL A 268 -13.99 -18.98 10.76
CA VAL A 268 -15.29 -18.40 10.40
C VAL A 268 -16.37 -19.47 10.31
N TRP A 269 -16.09 -20.52 9.55
CA TRP A 269 -17.02 -21.60 9.28
C TRP A 269 -16.27 -22.93 9.19
N SER A 270 -16.82 -24.01 9.74
CA SER A 270 -16.20 -25.32 9.68
C SER A 270 -17.21 -26.46 9.59
N LEU A 271 -16.85 -27.50 8.84
CA LEU A 271 -17.50 -28.80 8.95
C LEU A 271 -17.09 -29.56 10.23
N ASN A 272 -16.08 -29.09 10.97
CA ASN A 272 -15.60 -29.64 12.23
C ASN A 272 -15.08 -31.10 12.15
N GLN A 273 -14.13 -31.38 11.23
CA GLN A 273 -13.68 -32.75 10.90
C GLN A 273 -12.16 -32.91 11.05
N ALA A 274 -11.68 -33.27 12.24
CA ALA A 274 -10.24 -33.33 12.51
C ALA A 274 -9.50 -34.36 11.64
N ASP A 275 -10.10 -35.53 11.38
CA ASP A 275 -9.51 -36.62 10.58
C ASP A 275 -9.43 -36.32 9.07
N TRP A 276 -10.22 -35.36 8.59
CA TRP A 276 -10.15 -34.85 7.23
C TRP A 276 -8.97 -33.89 7.04
N ARG A 277 -8.62 -33.13 8.07
CA ARG A 277 -7.54 -32.14 7.99
C ARG A 277 -6.15 -32.80 7.99
N ASP A 278 -5.98 -33.89 8.75
CA ASP A 278 -4.72 -34.62 8.92
C ASP A 278 -4.48 -35.76 7.90
N GLY A 279 -5.40 -35.97 6.96
CA GLY A 279 -5.29 -37.01 5.94
C GLY A 279 -5.76 -38.41 6.38
N THR A 280 -6.03 -38.62 7.66
CA THR A 280 -6.36 -39.97 8.18
C THR A 280 -7.72 -40.49 7.71
N ALA A 281 -8.63 -39.61 7.27
CA ALA A 281 -9.93 -39.95 6.69
C ALA A 281 -9.84 -40.88 5.45
N ALA A 282 -8.75 -40.83 4.69
CA ALA A 282 -8.54 -41.72 3.54
C ALA A 282 -8.23 -43.18 3.93
N THR A 283 -7.90 -43.41 5.21
CA THR A 283 -7.48 -44.72 5.74
C THR A 283 -8.50 -45.36 6.70
N LYS A 284 -9.55 -44.62 7.06
CA LYS A 284 -10.63 -45.07 7.96
C LYS A 284 -11.90 -45.35 7.14
N LEU A 285 -12.59 -46.43 7.47
CA LEU A 285 -13.89 -46.75 6.88
C LEU A 285 -14.97 -45.82 7.45
N GLY A 286 -15.72 -45.17 6.58
CA GLY A 286 -16.90 -44.37 6.90
C GLY A 286 -18.11 -45.23 7.29
N ALA A 287 -19.20 -44.56 7.67
CA ALA A 287 -20.45 -45.22 8.10
C ALA A 287 -21.12 -46.06 6.99
N ASP A 288 -20.76 -45.83 5.73
CA ASP A 288 -21.20 -46.57 4.54
C ASP A 288 -20.26 -47.76 4.18
N GLY A 289 -19.23 -48.00 4.99
CA GLY A 289 -18.24 -49.06 4.77
C GLY A 289 -17.22 -48.73 3.67
N LYS A 290 -17.04 -47.47 3.29
CA LYS A 290 -16.03 -47.03 2.29
C LYS A 290 -15.08 -46.00 2.87
N ASN A 291 -13.86 -45.91 2.31
CA ASN A 291 -12.93 -44.83 2.67
C ASN A 291 -13.35 -43.51 2.03
N ALA A 292 -13.02 -42.41 2.70
CA ALA A 292 -13.26 -41.06 2.17
C ALA A 292 -12.43 -40.80 0.90
N LYS A 293 -13.00 -40.02 -0.04
CA LYS A 293 -12.29 -39.56 -1.24
C LYS A 293 -12.30 -38.04 -1.30
N TYR A 294 -11.12 -37.44 -1.27
CA TYR A 294 -10.96 -35.97 -1.32
C TYR A 294 -11.55 -35.31 -2.58
N GLY A 295 -11.66 -36.02 -3.71
CA GLY A 295 -12.32 -35.49 -4.92
C GLY A 295 -13.85 -35.47 -4.88
N ASP A 296 -14.47 -35.99 -3.82
CA ASP A 296 -15.92 -36.03 -3.63
C ASP A 296 -16.39 -35.12 -2.47
N GLY A 297 -15.49 -34.29 -1.91
CA GLY A 297 -15.70 -33.62 -0.62
C GLY A 297 -15.64 -34.61 0.56
N PRO A 298 -15.84 -34.17 1.81
CA PRO A 298 -15.76 -35.02 3.00
C PRO A 298 -16.86 -36.10 3.02
N THR A 299 -16.59 -37.20 2.33
CA THR A 299 -17.52 -38.29 2.02
C THR A 299 -18.16 -38.96 3.24
N PRO A 300 -17.52 -39.08 4.42
CA PRO A 300 -18.18 -39.63 5.61
C PRO A 300 -19.32 -38.77 6.18
N TYR A 301 -19.48 -37.53 5.70
CA TYR A 301 -20.39 -36.51 6.24
C TYR A 301 -21.46 -36.04 5.26
N TYR A 302 -21.49 -36.61 4.06
CA TYR A 302 -22.68 -36.69 3.23
C TYR A 302 -22.96 -38.17 3.14
N ASP A 303 -24.07 -38.63 3.69
CA ASP A 303 -24.39 -40.06 3.61
C ASP A 303 -24.45 -40.52 2.14
N GLY A 304 -24.40 -41.84 1.94
CA GLY A 304 -24.47 -42.42 0.60
C GLY A 304 -25.79 -42.14 -0.15
N PHE A 305 -26.72 -41.37 0.44
CA PHE A 305 -27.97 -40.92 -0.15
C PHE A 305 -27.76 -39.57 -0.84
N LYS A 306 -27.24 -39.60 -2.08
CA LYS A 306 -27.11 -38.39 -2.91
C LYS A 306 -28.46 -37.65 -3.01
N ASN A 307 -28.67 -36.61 -2.20
CA ASN A 307 -29.94 -35.87 -2.05
C ASN A 307 -31.17 -36.74 -2.40
N ASP A 308 -31.35 -37.88 -1.76
CA ASP A 308 -32.39 -38.81 -2.21
C ASP A 308 -33.78 -38.16 -1.97
N PRO A 309 -34.63 -37.99 -3.00
CA PRO A 309 -35.92 -37.33 -2.83
C PRO A 309 -36.90 -38.15 -1.97
N THR A 310 -36.55 -39.39 -1.65
CA THR A 310 -37.37 -40.31 -0.84
C THR A 310 -36.93 -40.38 0.62
N VAL A 311 -35.85 -39.70 1.01
CA VAL A 311 -35.31 -39.67 2.38
C VAL A 311 -35.61 -38.33 3.04
N ALA A 312 -36.12 -38.35 4.28
CA ALA A 312 -36.43 -37.12 5.01
C ALA A 312 -35.16 -36.32 5.31
N VAL A 313 -35.21 -35.00 5.17
CA VAL A 313 -34.03 -34.11 5.34
C VAL A 313 -33.41 -34.25 6.73
N ALA A 314 -34.22 -34.46 7.77
CA ALA A 314 -33.76 -34.64 9.14
C ALA A 314 -32.87 -35.89 9.32
N ASP A 315 -33.01 -36.87 8.43
CA ASP A 315 -32.23 -38.11 8.43
C ASP A 315 -31.00 -38.03 7.51
N GLN A 316 -30.90 -36.98 6.67
CA GLN A 316 -29.78 -36.77 5.76
C GLN A 316 -28.61 -36.08 6.47
N LYS A 317 -27.38 -36.42 6.08
CA LYS A 317 -26.21 -35.62 6.44
C LYS A 317 -26.03 -34.44 5.48
N THR A 318 -26.25 -33.24 6.00
CA THR A 318 -26.28 -32.00 5.22
C THR A 318 -25.40 -30.91 5.85
N PHE A 319 -25.23 -29.79 5.12
CA PHE A 319 -24.62 -28.57 5.67
C PHE A 319 -25.39 -27.97 6.85
N ALA A 320 -26.63 -28.40 7.13
CA ALA A 320 -27.45 -27.85 8.22
C ALA A 320 -26.82 -28.03 9.61
N ASN A 321 -25.90 -28.99 9.75
CA ASN A 321 -25.18 -29.26 11.00
C ASN A 321 -23.75 -28.66 11.04
N ALA A 322 -23.38 -27.84 10.07
CA ALA A 322 -22.07 -27.18 10.05
C ALA A 322 -21.93 -26.15 11.17
N GLU A 323 -20.70 -25.93 11.62
CA GLU A 323 -20.39 -25.02 12.73
C GLU A 323 -20.09 -23.61 12.20
N ILE A 324 -20.95 -22.66 12.54
CA ILE A 324 -20.70 -21.22 12.34
C ILE A 324 -19.88 -20.73 13.54
N ARG A 325 -18.55 -20.66 13.38
CA ARG A 325 -17.61 -20.29 14.45
C ARG A 325 -17.51 -18.79 14.67
N ASN A 326 -17.69 -18.01 13.60
CA ASN A 326 -17.78 -16.56 13.68
C ASN A 326 -19.07 -16.08 13.03
N LYS A 327 -20.13 -16.04 13.84
CA LYS A 327 -21.47 -15.66 13.39
C LYS A 327 -21.51 -14.27 12.76
N ALA A 328 -20.83 -13.29 13.36
CA ALA A 328 -20.84 -11.91 12.84
C ALA A 328 -20.23 -11.80 11.43
N ALA A 329 -19.08 -12.45 11.20
CA ALA A 329 -18.45 -12.45 9.88
C ALA A 329 -19.27 -13.27 8.86
N TRP A 330 -19.84 -14.40 9.27
CA TRP A 330 -20.64 -15.27 8.40
C TRP A 330 -21.97 -14.65 7.99
N GLU A 331 -22.69 -14.01 8.91
CA GLU A 331 -23.94 -13.30 8.60
C GLU A 331 -23.67 -12.08 7.70
N ALA A 332 -22.61 -11.30 7.98
CA ALA A 332 -22.22 -10.19 7.12
C ALA A 332 -21.86 -10.66 5.69
N ASN A 333 -21.19 -11.81 5.58
CA ASN A 333 -20.86 -12.43 4.30
C ASN A 333 -22.11 -12.73 3.46
N ILE A 334 -23.17 -13.29 4.06
CA ILE A 334 -24.43 -13.57 3.34
C ILE A 334 -25.26 -12.33 3.11
N LYS A 335 -25.30 -11.41 4.07
CA LYS A 335 -26.03 -10.14 3.91
C LYS A 335 -25.50 -9.33 2.73
N TYR A 336 -24.19 -9.33 2.50
CA TYR A 336 -23.59 -8.73 1.32
C TYR A 336 -24.14 -9.36 0.03
N VAL A 337 -24.25 -10.70 -0.05
CA VAL A 337 -24.79 -11.38 -1.23
C VAL A 337 -26.25 -11.04 -1.44
N GLU A 338 -27.07 -11.01 -0.39
CA GLU A 338 -28.46 -10.59 -0.46
C GLU A 338 -28.57 -9.17 -1.02
N ASP A 339 -27.78 -8.24 -0.51
CA ASP A 339 -27.77 -6.85 -0.97
C ASP A 339 -27.34 -6.73 -2.43
N ALA A 340 -26.24 -7.39 -2.82
CA ALA A 340 -25.76 -7.37 -4.20
C ALA A 340 -26.80 -7.97 -5.17
N THR A 341 -27.40 -9.10 -4.80
CA THR A 341 -28.33 -9.81 -5.71
C THR A 341 -29.70 -9.16 -5.82
N GLN A 342 -30.16 -8.47 -4.77
CA GLN A 342 -31.44 -7.77 -4.77
C GLN A 342 -31.38 -6.37 -5.39
N ASN A 343 -30.20 -5.73 -5.38
CA ASN A 343 -30.04 -4.36 -5.85
C ASN A 343 -29.28 -4.21 -7.18
N ARG A 344 -28.79 -5.31 -7.78
CA ARG A 344 -28.06 -5.26 -9.05
C ARG A 344 -28.87 -4.62 -10.18
N THR A 345 -28.21 -3.82 -11.01
CA THR A 345 -28.81 -3.25 -12.21
C THR A 345 -28.91 -4.29 -13.34
N ALA A 346 -29.64 -3.93 -14.39
CA ALA A 346 -29.74 -4.73 -15.61
C ALA A 346 -28.37 -4.94 -16.27
N GLU A 347 -27.56 -3.89 -16.31
CA GLU A 347 -26.22 -3.87 -16.90
C GLU A 347 -25.25 -4.71 -16.06
N GLU A 348 -25.27 -4.57 -14.73
CA GLU A 348 -24.48 -5.41 -13.81
C GLU A 348 -24.87 -6.88 -13.93
N THR A 349 -26.16 -7.16 -14.12
CA THR A 349 -26.66 -8.54 -14.33
C THR A 349 -26.08 -9.15 -15.61
N LEU A 350 -26.07 -8.40 -16.73
CA LEU A 350 -25.49 -8.87 -17.99
C LEU A 350 -23.97 -9.04 -17.89
N ALA A 351 -23.27 -8.09 -17.28
CA ALA A 351 -21.83 -8.18 -17.04
C ALA A 351 -21.48 -9.41 -16.20
N ALA A 352 -22.23 -9.65 -15.13
CA ALA A 352 -22.03 -10.80 -14.26
C ALA A 352 -22.31 -12.13 -14.97
N TYR A 353 -23.31 -12.18 -15.87
CA TYR A 353 -23.56 -13.35 -16.70
C TYR A 353 -22.40 -13.65 -17.65
N TYR A 354 -21.88 -12.63 -18.35
CA TYR A 354 -20.74 -12.81 -19.24
C TYR A 354 -19.50 -13.29 -18.48
N ASP A 355 -19.18 -12.66 -17.36
CA ASP A 355 -18.06 -13.08 -16.52
C ASP A 355 -18.27 -14.44 -15.85
N ASP A 356 -19.51 -14.94 -15.76
CA ASP A 356 -19.80 -16.30 -15.32
C ASP A 356 -19.49 -17.30 -16.44
N GLN A 357 -20.05 -17.07 -17.63
CA GLN A 357 -20.13 -18.08 -18.70
C GLN A 357 -18.96 -18.04 -19.71
N ARG A 358 -18.24 -16.93 -19.85
CA ARG A 358 -17.11 -16.78 -20.78
C ARG A 358 -15.79 -17.27 -20.18
N ASP A 359 -14.83 -17.57 -21.05
CA ASP A 359 -13.43 -17.72 -20.65
C ASP A 359 -12.93 -16.44 -19.94
N LYS A 360 -12.12 -16.61 -18.89
CA LYS A 360 -11.65 -15.47 -18.07
C LYS A 360 -10.61 -14.61 -18.78
N ILE A 361 -9.84 -15.19 -19.70
CA ILE A 361 -8.87 -14.48 -20.55
C ILE A 361 -9.62 -13.61 -21.57
N TYR A 362 -10.75 -14.09 -22.11
CA TYR A 362 -11.62 -13.23 -22.94
C TYR A 362 -12.22 -12.09 -22.10
N SER A 363 -12.69 -12.40 -20.89
CA SER A 363 -13.40 -11.43 -20.05
C SER A 363 -12.51 -10.28 -19.56
N MET A 364 -11.20 -10.48 -19.45
CA MET A 364 -10.27 -9.47 -18.94
C MET A 364 -9.72 -8.50 -19.99
N MET A 365 -10.00 -8.72 -21.29
CA MET A 365 -9.39 -7.95 -22.39
C MET A 365 -9.55 -6.43 -22.28
N GLU A 366 -10.66 -5.97 -21.72
CA GLU A 366 -10.92 -4.55 -21.44
C GLU A 366 -9.91 -3.90 -20.47
N ALA A 367 -9.20 -4.68 -19.65
CA ALA A 367 -8.13 -4.16 -18.80
C ALA A 367 -6.93 -3.62 -19.60
N PHE A 368 -6.75 -4.04 -20.85
CA PHE A 368 -5.74 -3.48 -21.76
C PHE A 368 -6.05 -2.03 -22.19
N GLY A 369 -7.31 -1.56 -22.06
CA GLY A 369 -7.74 -0.22 -22.47
C GLY A 369 -7.35 0.11 -23.91
N PRO A 370 -6.55 1.16 -24.17
CA PRO A 370 -6.11 1.50 -25.53
C PRO A 370 -5.35 0.37 -26.24
N LEU A 371 -4.74 -0.57 -25.50
CA LEU A 371 -4.00 -1.70 -26.08
C LEU A 371 -4.92 -2.88 -26.47
N ALA A 372 -6.21 -2.83 -26.14
CA ALA A 372 -7.12 -3.97 -26.24
C ALA A 372 -7.37 -4.41 -27.68
N ASN A 373 -7.57 -3.45 -28.60
CA ASN A 373 -7.82 -3.76 -30.01
C ASN A 373 -6.61 -4.46 -30.66
N THR A 374 -5.39 -4.01 -30.35
CA THR A 374 -4.13 -4.66 -30.78
C THR A 374 -4.02 -6.09 -30.25
N TYR A 375 -4.33 -6.30 -28.96
CA TYR A 375 -4.37 -7.66 -28.40
C TYR A 375 -5.37 -8.55 -29.17
N VAL A 376 -6.58 -8.06 -29.43
CA VAL A 376 -7.63 -8.82 -30.13
C VAL A 376 -7.23 -9.13 -31.57
N ASP A 377 -6.65 -8.19 -32.29
CA ASP A 377 -6.26 -8.37 -33.69
C ASP A 377 -5.12 -9.40 -33.85
N VAL A 378 -4.18 -9.41 -32.90
CA VAL A 378 -3.05 -10.35 -32.87
C VAL A 378 -3.49 -11.73 -32.40
N ILE A 379 -4.19 -11.82 -31.27
CA ILE A 379 -4.52 -13.09 -30.59
C ILE A 379 -5.77 -13.76 -31.16
N LYS A 380 -6.73 -12.98 -31.67
CA LYS A 380 -8.02 -13.44 -32.21
C LYS A 380 -8.80 -14.34 -31.24
N PRO A 381 -9.04 -13.86 -30.01
CA PRO A 381 -9.79 -14.61 -29.00
C PRO A 381 -11.25 -14.81 -29.42
N LYS A 382 -11.88 -15.91 -28.98
CA LYS A 382 -13.22 -16.31 -29.44
C LYS A 382 -14.20 -16.46 -28.29
N THR A 383 -15.48 -16.19 -28.57
CA THR A 383 -16.62 -16.53 -27.70
C THR A 383 -17.89 -16.71 -28.53
N SER A 384 -18.77 -17.62 -28.13
CA SER A 384 -20.15 -17.76 -28.62
C SER A 384 -21.17 -17.28 -27.57
N VAL A 385 -20.71 -16.76 -26.43
CA VAL A 385 -21.59 -16.28 -25.35
C VAL A 385 -21.99 -14.84 -25.63
N GLU A 386 -23.10 -14.69 -26.33
CA GLU A 386 -23.78 -13.41 -26.56
C GLU A 386 -25.20 -13.45 -26.01
N ARG A 387 -25.57 -12.40 -25.27
CA ARG A 387 -26.87 -12.26 -24.62
C ARG A 387 -27.30 -10.79 -24.57
N SER A 388 -28.59 -10.59 -24.42
CA SER A 388 -29.21 -9.30 -24.15
C SER A 388 -29.58 -9.15 -22.67
N VAL A 389 -29.83 -7.91 -22.24
CA VAL A 389 -30.35 -7.60 -20.91
C VAL A 389 -31.68 -8.33 -20.65
N ASP A 390 -32.58 -8.38 -21.64
CA ASP A 390 -33.89 -9.01 -21.49
C ASP A 390 -33.78 -10.51 -21.21
N GLU A 391 -32.79 -11.18 -21.81
CA GLU A 391 -32.52 -12.60 -21.58
C GLU A 391 -32.05 -12.90 -20.15
N MET A 392 -31.52 -11.91 -19.43
CA MET A 392 -31.08 -12.12 -18.04
C MET A 392 -32.24 -12.33 -17.08
N ASN A 393 -33.43 -11.85 -17.43
CA ASN A 393 -34.64 -11.91 -16.59
C ASN A 393 -35.50 -13.15 -16.86
N ILE A 394 -35.11 -14.01 -17.80
CA ILE A 394 -35.85 -15.25 -18.11
C ILE A 394 -35.12 -16.48 -17.59
N LEU A 395 -35.89 -17.49 -17.23
CA LEU A 395 -35.37 -18.80 -16.88
C LEU A 395 -34.92 -19.52 -18.15
N LEU A 396 -33.61 -19.55 -18.40
CA LEU A 396 -33.06 -20.36 -19.48
C LEU A 396 -33.23 -21.85 -19.14
N LYS A 397 -33.49 -22.67 -20.16
CA LYS A 397 -33.58 -24.14 -20.08
C LYS A 397 -32.34 -24.82 -20.69
N GLU A 398 -31.23 -24.09 -20.71
CA GLU A 398 -29.97 -24.47 -21.32
C GLU A 398 -28.81 -23.89 -20.52
N GLU A 399 -27.65 -24.54 -20.59
CA GLU A 399 -26.37 -23.99 -20.15
C GLU A 399 -25.46 -23.82 -21.36
N THR A 400 -24.66 -22.75 -21.39
CA THR A 400 -23.70 -22.45 -22.45
C THR A 400 -22.36 -22.14 -21.81
N VAL A 401 -21.39 -23.06 -21.96
CA VAL A 401 -20.08 -22.93 -21.32
C VAL A 401 -18.99 -23.04 -22.38
N GLU A 402 -18.09 -22.06 -22.39
CA GLU A 402 -16.88 -22.06 -23.22
C GLU A 402 -15.77 -22.91 -22.58
N ASP A 403 -14.89 -23.47 -23.41
CA ASP A 403 -13.69 -24.17 -22.92
C ASP A 403 -12.69 -23.18 -22.31
N GLU A 404 -12.03 -23.61 -21.23
CA GLU A 404 -10.92 -22.86 -20.62
C GLU A 404 -9.69 -22.94 -21.55
N SER A 405 -9.52 -21.94 -22.40
CA SER A 405 -8.40 -21.67 -23.32
C SER A 405 -8.88 -20.84 -24.51
N GLN A 406 -10.17 -20.73 -24.79
CA GLN A 406 -10.63 -20.01 -26.00
C GLN A 406 -10.29 -18.51 -25.97
N GLY A 407 -10.06 -17.97 -24.77
CA GLY A 407 -9.56 -16.61 -24.59
C GLY A 407 -8.09 -16.41 -25.02
N ILE A 408 -7.28 -17.46 -25.17
CA ILE A 408 -5.89 -17.33 -25.65
C ILE A 408 -5.78 -17.41 -27.18
N GLY A 409 -6.86 -17.69 -27.92
CA GLY A 409 -6.81 -17.90 -29.37
C GLY A 409 -6.28 -19.29 -29.76
N SER A 410 -6.60 -19.78 -30.97
CA SER A 410 -6.22 -21.14 -31.40
C SER A 410 -4.76 -21.28 -31.88
N ASP A 411 -4.17 -20.17 -32.32
CA ASP A 411 -2.88 -20.16 -33.03
C ASP A 411 -1.91 -19.14 -32.41
N TRP A 412 -2.10 -18.81 -31.13
CA TRP A 412 -1.33 -17.77 -30.41
C TRP A 412 0.18 -17.99 -30.41
N ALA A 413 0.61 -19.25 -30.47
CA ALA A 413 2.02 -19.61 -30.48
C ALA A 413 2.75 -19.11 -31.74
N ASP A 414 2.02 -18.80 -32.82
CA ASP A 414 2.55 -18.26 -34.07
C ASP A 414 2.31 -16.74 -34.21
N THR A 415 1.87 -16.07 -33.13
CA THR A 415 1.55 -14.63 -33.14
C THR A 415 2.71 -13.78 -32.60
N GLU A 416 2.64 -12.47 -32.88
CA GLU A 416 3.60 -11.51 -32.37
C GLU A 416 3.58 -11.39 -30.83
N LEU A 417 2.54 -11.88 -30.14
CA LEU A 417 2.42 -11.87 -28.68
C LEU A 417 2.61 -13.25 -28.04
N ALA A 418 3.25 -14.19 -28.75
CA ALA A 418 3.38 -15.58 -28.33
C ALA A 418 4.03 -15.76 -26.96
N ASP A 419 5.10 -15.03 -26.63
CA ASP A 419 5.79 -15.19 -25.34
C ASP A 419 4.98 -14.63 -24.17
N MET A 420 4.25 -13.52 -24.37
CA MET A 420 3.31 -13.02 -23.37
C MET A 420 2.23 -14.06 -23.06
N VAL A 421 1.62 -14.65 -24.10
CA VAL A 421 0.58 -15.66 -23.93
C VAL A 421 1.15 -16.97 -23.38
N ALA A 422 2.41 -17.33 -23.68
CA ALA A 422 3.09 -18.48 -23.09
C ALA A 422 3.19 -18.37 -21.56
N LEU A 423 3.47 -17.19 -21.02
CA LEU A 423 3.48 -16.95 -19.58
C LEU A 423 2.08 -17.11 -18.96
N VAL A 424 1.05 -16.62 -19.64
CA VAL A 424 -0.35 -16.79 -19.19
C VAL A 424 -0.74 -18.26 -19.20
N ASP A 425 -0.42 -18.99 -20.27
CA ASP A 425 -0.67 -20.42 -20.39
C ASP A 425 0.06 -21.23 -19.30
N LEU A 426 1.31 -20.87 -19.00
CA LEU A 426 2.07 -21.45 -17.91
C LEU A 426 1.34 -21.30 -16.56
N VAL A 427 1.01 -20.06 -16.18
CA VAL A 427 0.44 -19.76 -14.85
C VAL A 427 -1.00 -20.23 -14.73
N ARG A 428 -1.78 -20.14 -15.81
CA ARG A 428 -3.21 -20.48 -15.81
C ARG A 428 -3.45 -21.99 -15.92
N PHE A 429 -2.63 -22.72 -16.67
CA PHE A 429 -2.94 -24.10 -17.06
C PHE A 429 -1.85 -25.14 -16.73
N LYS A 430 -0.56 -24.76 -16.64
CA LYS A 430 0.54 -25.74 -16.55
C LYS A 430 1.15 -25.89 -15.15
N ILE A 431 1.11 -24.86 -14.32
CA ILE A 431 1.44 -25.01 -12.90
C ILE A 431 0.27 -25.70 -12.16
N PRO A 432 0.45 -26.15 -10.90
CA PRO A 432 -0.67 -26.48 -10.03
C PRO A 432 -1.62 -25.28 -9.81
N ALA A 433 -2.52 -25.05 -10.76
CA ALA A 433 -3.34 -23.85 -10.93
C ALA A 433 -4.83 -24.09 -10.57
N SER A 434 -5.12 -25.09 -9.74
CA SER A 434 -6.48 -25.51 -9.45
C SER A 434 -6.94 -25.10 -8.05
N SER A 435 -8.13 -24.51 -7.97
CA SER A 435 -8.85 -24.29 -6.70
C SER A 435 -9.49 -25.55 -6.14
N ASN A 436 -9.59 -26.64 -6.92
CA ASN A 436 -10.31 -27.85 -6.54
C ASN A 436 -9.85 -28.47 -5.21
N PRO A 437 -8.53 -28.60 -4.92
CA PRO A 437 -8.11 -29.19 -3.65
C PRO A 437 -8.62 -28.41 -2.43
N ALA A 438 -8.47 -27.09 -2.40
CA ALA A 438 -9.01 -26.25 -1.34
C ALA A 438 -10.55 -26.28 -1.32
N LYS A 439 -11.17 -26.26 -2.50
CA LYS A 439 -12.63 -26.27 -2.65
C LYS A 439 -13.28 -27.52 -2.05
N TYR A 440 -12.70 -28.68 -2.32
CA TYR A 440 -13.17 -29.93 -1.74
C TYR A 440 -12.75 -30.10 -0.28
N PHE A 441 -11.62 -29.50 0.11
CA PHE A 441 -11.14 -29.52 1.49
C PHE A 441 -12.08 -28.76 2.43
N TYR A 442 -12.37 -27.50 2.13
CA TYR A 442 -13.26 -26.67 2.95
C TYR A 442 -14.73 -27.00 2.74
N SER A 443 -15.15 -27.29 1.50
CA SER A 443 -16.51 -27.72 1.14
C SER A 443 -17.60 -26.89 1.82
N THR A 444 -17.91 -25.70 1.28
CA THR A 444 -18.90 -24.79 1.88
C THR A 444 -20.22 -24.76 1.10
N PRO A 445 -21.36 -24.43 1.72
CA PRO A 445 -22.60 -24.21 0.97
C PRO A 445 -22.48 -22.98 0.06
N ARG A 446 -23.09 -23.06 -1.13
CA ARG A 446 -23.31 -21.88 -1.99
C ARG A 446 -24.27 -20.89 -1.31
N PRO A 447 -24.16 -19.57 -1.58
CA PRO A 447 -24.99 -18.55 -0.94
C PRO A 447 -26.50 -18.80 -1.04
N TRP A 448 -26.98 -19.20 -2.21
CA TRP A 448 -28.39 -19.52 -2.47
C TRP A 448 -28.92 -20.76 -1.73
N ARG A 449 -28.08 -21.47 -0.96
CA ARG A 449 -28.51 -22.54 -0.05
C ARG A 449 -28.71 -22.07 1.39
N MET A 450 -28.47 -20.79 1.67
CA MET A 450 -28.47 -20.24 3.02
C MET A 450 -29.53 -19.16 3.19
N ASN A 451 -30.10 -19.09 4.39
CA ASN A 451 -30.93 -17.98 4.82
C ASN A 451 -30.08 -16.79 5.31
N SER A 452 -30.71 -15.70 5.73
CA SER A 452 -30.01 -14.48 6.18
C SER A 452 -29.14 -14.65 7.43
N ASN A 453 -29.32 -15.73 8.18
CA ASN A 453 -28.44 -16.06 9.32
C ASN A 453 -27.24 -16.93 8.89
N GLY A 454 -27.11 -17.22 7.59
CA GLY A 454 -26.12 -18.14 7.05
C GLY A 454 -26.39 -19.61 7.37
N GLU A 455 -27.61 -19.96 7.78
CA GLU A 455 -28.02 -21.34 8.07
C GLU A 455 -28.50 -22.02 6.78
N VAL A 456 -28.14 -23.29 6.58
CA VAL A 456 -28.67 -24.09 5.49
C VAL A 456 -29.96 -24.76 5.95
N LYS A 457 -31.10 -24.30 5.44
CA LYS A 457 -32.43 -24.86 5.71
C LYS A 457 -33.10 -25.26 4.42
N GLU A 458 -33.37 -26.55 4.25
CA GLU A 458 -34.05 -27.06 3.08
C GLU A 458 -35.56 -26.92 3.19
N VAL A 459 -36.19 -26.66 2.05
CA VAL A 459 -37.64 -26.68 1.94
C VAL A 459 -38.09 -28.14 1.86
N VAL A 460 -39.01 -28.52 2.75
CA VAL A 460 -39.56 -29.88 2.85
C VAL A 460 -41.08 -29.90 2.72
N ASP A 461 -41.62 -31.04 2.28
CA ASP A 461 -43.06 -31.28 2.22
C ASP A 461 -43.64 -31.66 3.61
N SER A 462 -44.94 -31.97 3.66
CA SER A 462 -45.63 -32.39 4.89
C SER A 462 -45.08 -33.66 5.56
N LYS A 463 -44.26 -34.45 4.84
CA LYS A 463 -43.61 -35.68 5.32
C LYS A 463 -42.13 -35.46 5.69
N GLY A 464 -41.63 -34.23 5.56
CA GLY A 464 -40.21 -33.92 5.77
C GLY A 464 -39.31 -34.32 4.59
N LEU A 465 -39.89 -34.66 3.43
CA LEU A 465 -39.14 -34.98 2.21
C LEU A 465 -38.71 -33.69 1.51
N PRO A 466 -37.53 -33.68 0.87
CA PRO A 466 -37.05 -32.51 0.14
C PRO A 466 -37.99 -32.10 -1.00
N VAL A 467 -38.20 -30.78 -1.16
CA VAL A 467 -38.92 -30.22 -2.31
C VAL A 467 -37.95 -29.91 -3.45
N TRP A 468 -38.24 -30.45 -4.62
CA TRP A 468 -37.43 -30.30 -5.83
C TRP A 468 -38.14 -29.39 -6.84
N GLU A 469 -37.36 -28.56 -7.51
CA GLU A 469 -37.76 -27.78 -8.69
C GLU A 469 -37.22 -28.47 -9.94
N THR A 470 -38.08 -28.65 -10.94
CA THR A 470 -37.69 -29.18 -12.25
C THR A 470 -37.55 -28.03 -13.25
N ILE A 471 -36.40 -27.90 -13.90
CA ILE A 471 -36.18 -26.96 -15.00
C ILE A 471 -35.76 -27.74 -16.25
N GLY A 472 -36.28 -27.34 -17.41
CA GLY A 472 -36.06 -28.02 -18.67
C GLY A 472 -37.04 -29.16 -18.92
N GLU A 473 -36.86 -29.88 -20.03
CA GLU A 473 -37.73 -30.98 -20.45
C GLU A 473 -37.00 -31.91 -21.42
N GLY A 474 -37.40 -33.18 -21.46
CA GLY A 474 -36.88 -34.17 -22.41
C GLY A 474 -35.50 -34.73 -22.07
N GLU A 475 -35.00 -35.60 -22.95
CA GLU A 475 -33.66 -36.18 -22.83
C GLU A 475 -32.58 -35.12 -23.04
N GLY A 476 -31.46 -35.26 -22.31
CA GLY A 476 -30.36 -34.32 -22.40
C GLY A 476 -29.66 -34.36 -23.75
N THR A 477 -29.39 -33.19 -24.34
CA THR A 477 -28.60 -33.07 -25.57
C THR A 477 -27.45 -32.10 -25.36
N GLU A 478 -26.31 -32.40 -25.96
CA GLU A 478 -25.15 -31.51 -25.98
C GLU A 478 -24.79 -31.15 -27.41
N VAL A 479 -24.61 -29.85 -27.67
CA VAL A 479 -24.22 -29.31 -28.97
C VAL A 479 -22.90 -28.56 -28.80
N PRO A 480 -21.83 -28.92 -29.53
CA PRO A 480 -20.58 -28.16 -29.51
C PRO A 480 -20.79 -26.72 -29.95
N LEU A 481 -20.12 -25.78 -29.29
CA LEU A 481 -20.11 -24.38 -29.71
C LEU A 481 -19.04 -24.14 -30.79
N PRO A 482 -19.28 -23.25 -31.77
CA PRO A 482 -18.28 -22.92 -32.79
C PRO A 482 -16.98 -22.34 -32.23
N SER A 483 -17.05 -21.66 -31.09
CA SER A 483 -15.89 -21.11 -30.37
C SER A 483 -15.17 -22.12 -29.48
N GLY A 484 -15.73 -23.31 -29.23
CA GLY A 484 -15.24 -24.26 -28.23
C GLY A 484 -16.20 -24.41 -27.04
N GLY A 485 -16.15 -25.53 -26.34
CA GLY A 485 -17.12 -25.87 -25.29
C GLY A 485 -18.46 -26.38 -25.84
N LYS A 486 -19.52 -26.25 -25.04
CA LYS A 486 -20.81 -26.88 -25.35
C LYS A 486 -22.02 -26.12 -24.80
N LYS A 487 -23.14 -26.32 -25.50
CA LYS A 487 -24.48 -25.97 -25.06
C LYS A 487 -25.24 -27.23 -24.71
N SER A 488 -25.75 -27.31 -23.48
CA SER A 488 -26.46 -28.49 -22.98
C SER A 488 -27.89 -28.17 -22.53
N THR A 489 -28.84 -29.06 -22.85
CA THR A 489 -30.27 -28.99 -22.49
C THR A 489 -30.72 -30.29 -21.84
N GLY A 490 -31.98 -30.35 -21.41
CA GLY A 490 -32.61 -31.53 -20.81
C GLY A 490 -33.38 -31.21 -19.53
N GLU A 491 -33.96 -32.23 -18.90
CA GLU A 491 -34.57 -32.10 -17.58
C GLU A 491 -33.51 -32.10 -16.47
N LYS A 492 -33.58 -31.12 -15.55
CA LYS A 492 -32.71 -31.01 -14.37
C LYS A 492 -33.53 -30.75 -13.11
N HIS A 493 -33.13 -31.34 -11.99
CA HIS A 493 -33.78 -31.17 -10.70
C HIS A 493 -32.92 -30.39 -9.69
N TYR A 494 -33.56 -29.53 -8.91
CA TYR A 494 -32.88 -28.66 -7.94
C TYR A 494 -33.56 -28.68 -6.58
N GLN A 495 -32.77 -28.99 -5.55
CA GLN A 495 -33.18 -28.86 -4.16
C GLN A 495 -33.48 -27.39 -3.81
N GLN A 496 -34.58 -27.16 -3.11
CA GLN A 496 -34.98 -25.83 -2.65
C GLN A 496 -34.53 -25.57 -1.19
N TYR A 497 -34.20 -24.31 -0.90
CA TYR A 497 -33.70 -23.83 0.38
C TYR A 497 -34.40 -22.54 0.80
N GLU A 498 -34.51 -22.29 2.11
CA GLU A 498 -34.85 -20.96 2.63
C GLU A 498 -33.70 -20.00 2.32
N THR A 499 -33.91 -19.05 1.41
CA THR A 499 -32.89 -18.07 1.03
C THR A 499 -33.53 -16.76 0.56
N ASN A 500 -32.83 -15.66 0.80
CA ASN A 500 -33.15 -14.35 0.22
C ASN A 500 -32.17 -13.98 -0.92
N VAL A 501 -31.23 -14.85 -1.25
CA VAL A 501 -30.30 -14.66 -2.37
C VAL A 501 -31.05 -14.86 -3.67
N VAL A 502 -30.99 -13.87 -4.56
CA VAL A 502 -31.69 -13.91 -5.86
C VAL A 502 -30.70 -14.20 -6.98
N LEU A 503 -30.70 -15.43 -7.46
CA LEU A 503 -29.89 -15.81 -8.63
C LEU A 503 -30.32 -15.01 -9.88
N ILE A 504 -29.39 -14.82 -10.82
CA ILE A 504 -29.77 -14.39 -12.17
C ILE A 504 -30.66 -15.49 -12.77
N PRO A 505 -31.90 -15.20 -13.18
CA PRO A 505 -32.81 -16.21 -13.74
C PRO A 505 -32.14 -17.05 -14.85
N ALA A 506 -31.37 -16.40 -15.73
CA ALA A 506 -30.65 -17.04 -16.82
C ALA A 506 -29.56 -18.05 -16.39
N LEU A 507 -29.07 -17.97 -15.15
CA LEU A 507 -28.06 -18.89 -14.60
C LEU A 507 -28.66 -20.02 -13.75
N SER A 508 -29.98 -20.05 -13.56
CA SER A 508 -30.63 -21.04 -12.69
C SER A 508 -30.41 -22.47 -13.19
N TYR A 509 -30.33 -22.68 -14.50
CA TYR A 509 -30.08 -23.98 -15.13
C TYR A 509 -28.63 -24.48 -14.99
N VAL A 510 -27.70 -23.56 -14.72
CA VAL A 510 -26.25 -23.84 -14.54
C VAL A 510 -25.95 -24.34 -13.12
N LYS A 511 -26.90 -24.22 -12.18
CA LYS A 511 -26.77 -24.79 -10.83
C LYS A 511 -26.42 -26.28 -10.93
N ARG A 512 -25.68 -26.77 -9.92
CA ARG A 512 -25.50 -28.21 -9.74
C ARG A 512 -26.85 -28.86 -9.42
N ILE A 513 -27.20 -29.93 -10.14
CA ILE A 513 -28.44 -30.67 -9.93
C ILE A 513 -28.45 -31.39 -8.58
N ALA A 514 -29.64 -31.70 -8.07
CA ALA A 514 -29.82 -32.30 -6.76
C ALA A 514 -29.19 -33.69 -6.68
N GLU A 515 -29.36 -34.51 -7.71
CA GLU A 515 -28.87 -35.90 -7.84
C GLU A 515 -27.35 -36.03 -7.69
N ASP A 516 -26.63 -34.94 -7.89
CA ASP A 516 -25.17 -34.91 -7.95
C ASP A 516 -24.49 -34.85 -6.57
N GLY A 517 -25.27 -34.61 -5.52
CA GLY A 517 -24.81 -34.51 -4.14
C GLY A 517 -24.03 -33.23 -3.83
N ARG A 518 -24.03 -32.84 -2.55
CA ARG A 518 -23.62 -31.50 -2.09
C ARG A 518 -22.11 -31.31 -1.96
N GLY A 519 -21.37 -32.38 -1.64
CA GLY A 519 -19.95 -32.31 -1.30
C GLY A 519 -19.04 -31.72 -2.39
N LYS A 520 -19.43 -31.81 -3.68
CA LYS A 520 -18.63 -31.26 -4.79
C LYS A 520 -19.05 -29.86 -5.27
N ASP A 521 -20.12 -29.28 -4.72
CA ASP A 521 -20.57 -27.93 -5.10
C ASP A 521 -20.22 -26.88 -4.04
N GLY A 522 -18.95 -26.85 -3.62
CA GLY A 522 -18.43 -25.89 -2.67
C GLY A 522 -18.51 -24.43 -3.16
N GLY A 523 -18.70 -23.47 -2.25
CA GLY A 523 -18.53 -22.04 -2.55
C GLY A 523 -17.07 -21.58 -2.50
N PHE A 524 -16.34 -22.00 -1.47
CA PHE A 524 -15.02 -21.48 -1.10
C PHE A 524 -13.89 -22.44 -1.50
N PRO A 525 -12.79 -21.94 -2.11
CA PRO A 525 -12.69 -20.65 -2.78
C PRO A 525 -13.40 -20.67 -4.16
N SER A 526 -13.67 -19.47 -4.69
CA SER A 526 -14.29 -19.31 -6.01
C SER A 526 -13.34 -19.68 -7.15
N GLY A 527 -13.68 -20.72 -7.91
CA GLY A 527 -12.87 -21.18 -9.05
C GLY A 527 -12.72 -20.16 -10.17
N HIS A 528 -13.81 -19.52 -10.60
CA HIS A 528 -13.75 -18.47 -11.64
C HIS A 528 -12.99 -17.23 -11.19
N THR A 529 -13.04 -16.88 -9.90
CA THR A 529 -12.23 -15.78 -9.36
C THR A 529 -10.75 -16.16 -9.36
N SER A 530 -10.43 -17.39 -8.92
CA SER A 530 -9.06 -17.91 -8.95
C SER A 530 -8.51 -17.91 -10.37
N ALA A 531 -9.33 -18.34 -11.33
CA ALA A 531 -9.01 -18.28 -12.74
C ALA A 531 -8.70 -16.87 -13.24
N SER A 532 -9.52 -15.89 -12.83
CA SER A 532 -9.32 -14.48 -13.19
C SER A 532 -7.96 -13.97 -12.72
N TYR A 533 -7.61 -14.18 -11.45
CA TYR A 533 -6.32 -13.76 -10.90
C TYR A 533 -5.12 -14.49 -11.53
N LEU A 534 -5.24 -15.81 -11.77
CA LEU A 534 -4.20 -16.59 -12.44
C LEU A 534 -3.98 -16.15 -13.90
N SER A 535 -5.00 -15.59 -14.55
CA SER A 535 -4.90 -15.01 -15.88
C SER A 535 -4.32 -13.59 -15.85
N VAL A 536 -4.80 -12.69 -14.98
CA VAL A 536 -4.41 -11.27 -15.06
C VAL A 536 -3.03 -10.98 -14.48
N LEU A 537 -2.54 -11.74 -13.50
CA LEU A 537 -1.22 -11.51 -12.92
C LEU A 537 -0.06 -11.69 -13.93
N PRO A 538 -0.03 -12.74 -14.79
CA PRO A 538 0.97 -12.81 -15.85
C PRO A 538 0.79 -11.74 -16.95
N PHE A 539 -0.43 -11.30 -17.25
CA PHE A 539 -0.62 -10.13 -18.13
C PHE A 539 -0.08 -8.84 -17.52
N ALA A 540 -0.37 -8.58 -16.25
CA ALA A 540 0.16 -7.45 -15.52
C ALA A 540 1.69 -7.50 -15.39
N TYR A 541 2.29 -8.69 -15.32
CA TYR A 541 3.74 -8.85 -15.35
C TYR A 541 4.33 -8.47 -16.72
N ALA A 542 3.71 -8.90 -17.82
CA ALA A 542 4.21 -8.61 -19.17
C ALA A 542 3.93 -7.15 -19.62
N THR A 543 2.79 -6.61 -19.20
CA THR A 543 2.29 -5.25 -19.53
C THR A 543 2.03 -4.44 -18.24
N PRO A 544 3.08 -4.15 -17.45
CA PRO A 544 2.94 -3.42 -16.19
C PRO A 544 2.41 -2.00 -16.34
N GLU A 545 2.37 -1.44 -17.55
CA GLU A 545 1.72 -0.16 -17.82
C GLU A 545 0.23 -0.20 -17.47
N ARG A 546 -0.43 -1.36 -17.51
CA ARG A 546 -1.84 -1.56 -17.13
C ARG A 546 -2.01 -2.41 -15.86
N PHE A 547 -1.00 -2.42 -14.99
CA PHE A 547 -0.92 -3.32 -13.83
C PHE A 547 -2.14 -3.19 -12.90
N SER A 548 -2.53 -1.95 -12.57
CA SER A 548 -3.64 -1.65 -11.67
C SER A 548 -4.99 -2.06 -12.27
N GLU A 549 -5.16 -1.84 -13.58
CA GLU A 549 -6.37 -2.11 -14.34
C GLU A 549 -6.62 -3.61 -14.44
N PHE A 550 -5.57 -4.40 -14.71
CA PHE A 550 -5.65 -5.88 -14.70
C PHE A 550 -6.12 -6.44 -13.36
N LEU A 551 -5.53 -5.97 -12.26
CA LEU A 551 -5.91 -6.42 -10.92
C LEU A 551 -7.31 -5.97 -10.51
N THR A 552 -7.67 -4.74 -10.86
CA THR A 552 -9.02 -4.19 -10.62
C THR A 552 -10.06 -4.97 -11.41
N ARG A 553 -9.75 -5.33 -12.66
CA ARG A 553 -10.63 -6.14 -13.49
C ARG A 553 -10.86 -7.53 -12.89
N ALA A 554 -9.82 -8.19 -12.39
CA ALA A 554 -9.99 -9.48 -11.69
C ALA A 554 -10.79 -9.34 -10.40
N ALA A 555 -10.66 -8.24 -9.66
CA ALA A 555 -11.53 -7.94 -8.53
C ALA A 555 -13.00 -7.77 -8.96
N GLN A 556 -13.27 -7.07 -10.07
CA GLN A 556 -14.62 -6.94 -10.64
C GLN A 556 -15.19 -8.28 -11.10
N MET A 557 -14.38 -9.15 -11.72
CA MET A 557 -14.82 -10.51 -12.07
C MET A 557 -15.21 -11.32 -10.84
N GLY A 558 -14.47 -11.14 -9.74
CA GLY A 558 -14.80 -11.68 -8.42
C GLY A 558 -16.13 -11.15 -7.90
N GLU A 559 -16.32 -9.82 -7.88
CA GLU A 559 -17.58 -9.19 -7.50
C GLU A 559 -18.75 -9.70 -8.32
N ASN A 560 -18.55 -9.89 -9.62
CA ASN A 560 -19.56 -10.44 -10.51
C ASN A 560 -20.00 -11.85 -10.12
N ARG A 561 -19.13 -12.67 -9.51
CA ARG A 561 -19.52 -13.97 -8.92
C ARG A 561 -20.51 -13.83 -7.78
N ILE A 562 -20.47 -12.71 -7.06
CA ILE A 562 -21.39 -12.38 -5.97
C ILE A 562 -22.68 -11.82 -6.54
N VAL A 563 -22.59 -10.91 -7.52
CA VAL A 563 -23.74 -10.36 -8.24
C VAL A 563 -24.58 -11.45 -8.90
N THR A 564 -23.97 -12.54 -9.41
CA THR A 564 -24.75 -13.68 -9.93
C THR A 564 -25.52 -14.43 -8.85
N GLY A 565 -25.15 -14.28 -7.57
CA GLY A 565 -25.60 -15.05 -6.42
C GLY A 565 -24.88 -16.39 -6.24
N MET A 566 -23.88 -16.71 -7.08
CA MET A 566 -23.18 -18.00 -7.06
C MET A 566 -22.09 -18.11 -6.00
N HIS A 567 -21.55 -16.98 -5.52
CA HIS A 567 -20.49 -16.91 -4.53
C HIS A 567 -20.69 -15.77 -3.55
N SER A 568 -19.91 -15.78 -2.48
CA SER A 568 -19.89 -14.78 -1.42
C SER A 568 -18.54 -14.05 -1.33
N PRO A 569 -18.46 -12.91 -0.61
CA PRO A 569 -17.21 -12.22 -0.32
C PRO A 569 -16.07 -13.13 0.14
N LEU A 570 -16.32 -14.04 1.07
CA LEU A 570 -15.30 -14.96 1.57
C LEU A 570 -14.78 -15.89 0.45
N ASP A 571 -15.66 -16.36 -0.44
CA ASP A 571 -15.27 -17.23 -1.56
C ASP A 571 -14.30 -16.54 -2.53
N VAL A 572 -14.57 -15.26 -2.84
CA VAL A 572 -13.78 -14.48 -3.81
C VAL A 572 -12.48 -13.96 -3.18
N ILE A 573 -12.52 -13.61 -1.89
CA ILE A 573 -11.33 -13.26 -1.10
C ILE A 573 -10.38 -14.46 -1.03
N GLY A 574 -10.88 -15.64 -0.66
CA GLY A 574 -10.07 -16.86 -0.60
C GLY A 574 -9.45 -17.20 -1.96
N ALA A 575 -10.21 -17.02 -3.04
CA ALA A 575 -9.72 -17.24 -4.39
C ALA A 575 -8.59 -16.28 -4.79
N ARG A 576 -8.71 -14.98 -4.47
CA ARG A 576 -7.64 -13.99 -4.67
C ARG A 576 -6.37 -14.43 -3.94
N ILE A 577 -6.48 -14.69 -2.64
CA ILE A 577 -5.35 -15.08 -1.78
C ILE A 577 -4.61 -16.27 -2.38
N GLN A 578 -5.37 -17.32 -2.72
CA GLN A 578 -4.82 -18.56 -3.25
C GLN A 578 -4.13 -18.34 -4.61
N ALA A 579 -4.79 -17.64 -5.53
CA ALA A 579 -4.28 -17.39 -6.86
C ALA A 579 -3.01 -16.53 -6.84
N THR A 580 -2.96 -15.49 -5.99
CA THR A 580 -1.77 -14.66 -5.81
C THR A 580 -0.57 -15.49 -5.32
N ALA A 581 -0.78 -16.38 -4.35
CA ALA A 581 0.27 -17.28 -3.87
C ALA A 581 0.72 -18.30 -4.93
N MET A 582 -0.21 -18.83 -5.74
CA MET A 582 0.09 -19.74 -6.85
C MET A 582 0.91 -19.06 -7.95
N THR A 583 0.57 -17.82 -8.30
CA THR A 583 1.37 -17.04 -9.26
C THR A 583 2.75 -16.73 -8.72
N ALA A 584 2.88 -16.35 -7.45
CA ALA A 584 4.19 -16.16 -6.83
C ALA A 584 5.03 -17.45 -6.85
N TYR A 585 4.43 -18.63 -6.61
CA TYR A 585 5.12 -19.91 -6.81
C TYR A 585 5.69 -20.03 -8.23
N ALA A 586 4.88 -19.74 -9.26
CA ALA A 586 5.33 -19.80 -10.66
C ALA A 586 6.45 -18.80 -10.96
N PHE A 587 6.32 -17.57 -10.47
CA PHE A 587 7.25 -16.48 -10.72
C PHE A 587 8.61 -16.66 -10.05
N ASN A 588 8.67 -17.46 -8.98
CA ASN A 588 9.92 -17.72 -8.26
C ASN A 588 10.63 -19.00 -8.71
N LYS A 589 10.13 -19.72 -9.73
CA LYS A 589 10.82 -20.90 -10.27
C LYS A 589 11.96 -20.47 -11.19
N GLU A 590 13.14 -21.03 -10.95
CA GLU A 590 14.33 -20.76 -11.76
C GLU A 590 14.11 -21.10 -13.24
N GLU A 591 13.43 -22.21 -13.52
CA GLU A 591 13.15 -22.64 -14.90
C GLU A 591 12.18 -21.73 -15.67
N ASN A 592 11.47 -20.83 -14.98
CA ASN A 592 10.48 -19.94 -15.58
C ASN A 592 11.04 -18.53 -15.87
N GLN A 593 12.20 -18.17 -15.33
CA GLN A 593 12.73 -16.79 -15.41
C GLN A 593 12.96 -16.31 -16.85
N ASP A 594 13.47 -17.19 -17.73
CA ASP A 594 13.67 -16.88 -19.15
C ASP A 594 12.35 -16.60 -19.88
N MET A 595 11.29 -17.38 -19.59
CA MET A 595 9.97 -17.16 -20.16
C MET A 595 9.36 -15.85 -19.68
N MET A 596 9.51 -15.52 -18.39
CA MET A 596 8.99 -14.28 -17.82
C MET A 596 9.66 -13.05 -18.44
N GLN A 597 10.99 -13.07 -18.59
CA GLN A 597 11.72 -12.00 -19.24
C GLN A 597 11.27 -11.82 -20.70
N LYS A 598 11.13 -12.91 -21.46
CA LYS A 598 10.64 -12.87 -22.84
C LYS A 598 9.22 -12.34 -22.94
N ALA A 599 8.34 -12.72 -22.02
CA ALA A 599 6.97 -12.20 -21.99
C ALA A 599 6.94 -10.68 -21.79
N TYR A 600 7.76 -10.16 -20.86
CA TYR A 600 7.90 -8.72 -20.63
C TYR A 600 8.48 -8.00 -21.87
N GLU A 601 9.55 -8.51 -22.46
CA GLU A 601 10.16 -7.95 -23.68
C GLU A 601 9.17 -7.97 -24.84
N ASN A 602 8.53 -9.10 -25.09
CA ASN A 602 7.61 -9.31 -26.19
C ASN A 602 6.40 -8.36 -26.16
N ALA A 603 5.74 -8.24 -25.00
CA ALA A 603 4.65 -7.29 -24.84
C ALA A 603 5.12 -5.83 -24.99
N GLY A 604 6.29 -5.49 -24.44
CA GLY A 604 6.88 -4.17 -24.56
C GLY A 604 7.23 -3.80 -26.00
N GLU A 605 7.70 -4.74 -26.81
CA GLU A 605 8.02 -4.54 -28.23
C GLU A 605 6.76 -4.32 -29.07
N VAL A 606 5.76 -5.21 -28.95
CA VAL A 606 4.54 -5.13 -29.76
C VAL A 606 3.75 -3.86 -29.43
N PHE A 607 3.40 -3.64 -28.17
CA PHE A 607 2.63 -2.46 -27.78
C PHE A 607 3.45 -1.17 -27.87
N GLY A 608 4.77 -1.24 -27.64
CA GLY A 608 5.67 -0.09 -27.77
C GLY A 608 5.82 0.40 -29.21
N ALA A 609 5.69 -0.49 -30.21
CA ALA A 609 5.66 -0.09 -31.61
C ALA A 609 4.46 0.83 -31.91
N GLU A 610 3.27 0.47 -31.42
CA GLU A 610 2.05 1.26 -31.56
C GLU A 610 2.16 2.62 -30.87
N ALA A 611 2.63 2.65 -29.62
CA ALA A 611 2.86 3.90 -28.90
C ALA A 611 3.83 4.83 -29.65
N LYS A 612 4.88 4.27 -30.25
CA LYS A 612 5.86 5.02 -31.04
C LYS A 612 5.25 5.63 -32.30
N GLU A 613 4.32 4.96 -32.96
CA GLU A 613 3.59 5.53 -34.12
C GLU A 613 2.79 6.79 -33.74
N LYS A 614 2.36 6.88 -32.48
CA LYS A 614 1.66 8.05 -31.91
C LYS A 614 2.60 9.10 -31.30
N ASN A 615 3.93 8.90 -31.36
CA ASN A 615 4.95 9.72 -30.68
C ASN A 615 4.75 9.79 -29.15
N MET A 616 4.34 8.68 -28.54
CA MET A 616 4.14 8.54 -27.10
C MET A 616 5.06 7.45 -26.55
N SER A 617 5.40 7.54 -25.27
CA SER A 617 5.88 6.37 -24.52
C SER A 617 4.76 5.32 -24.42
N LEU A 618 5.14 4.08 -24.14
CA LEU A 618 4.15 3.01 -23.95
C LEU A 618 3.21 3.32 -22.77
N TYR A 619 3.72 3.89 -21.68
CA TYR A 619 2.89 4.27 -20.54
C TYR A 619 1.86 5.35 -20.91
N GLU A 620 2.29 6.42 -21.60
CA GLU A 620 1.38 7.47 -22.05
C GLU A 620 0.31 6.92 -22.98
N TYR A 621 0.69 6.13 -23.98
CA TYR A 621 -0.26 5.55 -24.92
C TYR A 621 -1.29 4.64 -24.23
N ALA A 622 -0.83 3.80 -23.30
CA ALA A 622 -1.67 2.90 -22.51
C ALA A 622 -2.67 3.62 -21.60
N HIS A 623 -2.57 4.94 -21.40
CA HIS A 623 -3.51 5.76 -20.63
C HIS A 623 -4.11 6.91 -21.45
N THR A 624 -4.13 6.76 -22.77
CA THR A 624 -4.95 7.61 -23.64
C THR A 624 -6.42 7.22 -23.59
N VAL A 625 -7.28 7.98 -24.26
CA VAL A 625 -8.69 7.62 -24.41
C VAL A 625 -8.80 6.34 -25.23
N THR A 626 -9.47 5.34 -24.66
CA THR A 626 -9.72 4.06 -25.32
C THR A 626 -10.65 4.26 -26.52
N GLU A 627 -10.25 3.73 -27.69
CA GLU A 627 -11.11 3.67 -28.88
C GLU A 627 -12.17 2.57 -28.72
N ASP A 628 -13.28 2.67 -29.46
CA ASP A 628 -14.35 1.66 -29.46
C ASP A 628 -13.78 0.23 -29.59
N TYR A 629 -14.18 -0.66 -28.69
CA TYR A 629 -13.76 -2.05 -28.73
C TYR A 629 -14.27 -2.77 -29.99
N ASN A 630 -13.37 -3.47 -30.67
CA ASN A 630 -13.72 -4.35 -31.80
C ASN A 630 -14.27 -5.72 -31.36
N PHE A 631 -14.41 -5.94 -30.06
CA PHE A 631 -14.90 -7.15 -29.41
C PHE A 631 -16.06 -6.84 -28.47
N LYS A 632 -16.78 -7.88 -28.02
CA LYS A 632 -17.99 -7.66 -27.24
C LYS A 632 -17.73 -7.61 -25.72
N SER A 633 -17.73 -6.40 -25.16
CA SER A 633 -17.73 -6.15 -23.71
C SER A 633 -19.15 -5.89 -23.16
N ALA A 634 -19.30 -6.07 -21.84
CA ALA A 634 -20.46 -5.61 -21.05
C ALA A 634 -20.23 -4.25 -20.37
N TYR A 635 -19.02 -3.70 -20.43
CA TYR A 635 -18.66 -2.42 -19.84
C TYR A 635 -18.37 -1.38 -20.91
N ASP A 636 -18.51 -0.11 -20.53
CA ASP A 636 -18.02 1.03 -21.30
C ASP A 636 -16.49 0.96 -21.41
N GLU A 637 -15.96 1.32 -22.58
CA GLU A 637 -14.53 1.28 -22.89
C GLU A 637 -13.67 2.17 -21.99
N ASN A 638 -14.25 3.18 -21.35
CA ASN A 638 -13.54 4.09 -20.43
C ASN A 638 -13.61 3.64 -18.98
N LYS A 639 -14.25 2.50 -18.67
CA LYS A 639 -14.49 2.03 -17.29
C LYS A 639 -13.23 1.97 -16.43
N TRP A 640 -12.08 1.73 -17.05
CA TRP A 640 -10.82 1.46 -16.38
C TRP A 640 -9.82 2.62 -16.43
N GLU A 641 -10.17 3.78 -17.00
CA GLU A 641 -9.23 4.89 -17.18
C GLU A 641 -9.05 5.76 -15.93
N ASP A 642 -9.95 5.63 -14.94
CA ASP A 642 -9.83 6.34 -13.66
C ASP A 642 -9.02 5.52 -12.64
N HIS A 643 -7.74 5.87 -12.51
CA HIS A 643 -6.81 5.21 -11.61
C HIS A 643 -7.25 5.25 -10.13
N ASP A 644 -7.76 6.39 -9.65
CA ASP A 644 -8.16 6.54 -8.25
C ASP A 644 -9.43 5.74 -7.95
N ALA A 645 -10.38 5.69 -8.89
CA ALA A 645 -11.55 4.83 -8.81
C ALA A 645 -11.17 3.35 -8.82
N ASN A 646 -10.23 2.94 -9.68
CA ASN A 646 -9.71 1.58 -9.73
C ASN A 646 -9.09 1.17 -8.38
N LYS A 647 -8.20 2.02 -7.84
CA LYS A 647 -7.55 1.79 -6.55
C LYS A 647 -8.54 1.71 -5.39
N ALA A 648 -9.51 2.63 -5.35
CA ALA A 648 -10.56 2.64 -4.33
C ALA A 648 -11.43 1.37 -4.39
N PHE A 649 -11.85 0.97 -5.60
CA PHE A 649 -12.61 -0.25 -5.81
C PHE A 649 -11.83 -1.49 -5.39
N TYR A 650 -10.59 -1.64 -5.85
CA TYR A 650 -9.75 -2.78 -5.46
C TYR A 650 -9.60 -2.87 -3.94
N ARG A 651 -9.29 -1.75 -3.28
CA ARG A 651 -9.16 -1.66 -1.82
C ARG A 651 -10.43 -2.07 -1.09
N GLU A 652 -11.59 -1.65 -1.59
CA GLU A 652 -12.89 -2.04 -1.06
C GLU A 652 -13.09 -3.56 -1.20
N LYS A 653 -12.86 -4.13 -2.38
CA LYS A 653 -13.02 -5.57 -2.66
C LYS A 653 -12.01 -6.46 -1.95
N MET A 654 -10.90 -5.92 -1.45
CA MET A 654 -9.98 -6.69 -0.60
C MET A 654 -10.66 -7.26 0.65
N THR A 655 -11.66 -6.55 1.19
CA THR A 655 -12.40 -6.90 2.41
C THR A 655 -13.91 -7.04 2.20
N SER A 656 -14.45 -6.46 1.13
CA SER A 656 -15.89 -6.38 0.84
C SER A 656 -16.72 -5.82 2.01
N GLY A 657 -16.12 -4.94 2.81
CA GLY A 657 -16.78 -4.33 3.97
C GLY A 657 -17.11 -5.30 5.12
N LEU A 658 -16.53 -6.51 5.14
CA LEU A 658 -16.73 -7.47 6.23
C LEU A 658 -16.28 -6.88 7.58
N PRO A 659 -16.85 -7.32 8.72
CA PRO A 659 -16.46 -6.79 10.02
C PRO A 659 -15.08 -7.28 10.45
N GLN A 660 -14.28 -6.38 11.03
CA GLN A 660 -13.01 -6.75 11.68
C GLN A 660 -13.26 -7.43 13.05
N THR A 661 -13.50 -8.73 13.03
CA THR A 661 -13.74 -9.55 14.24
C THR A 661 -12.47 -10.17 14.86
N GLY A 662 -11.34 -10.09 14.17
CA GLY A 662 -10.03 -10.59 14.59
C GLY A 662 -9.19 -9.57 15.36
N THR A 663 -7.90 -9.85 15.49
CA THR A 663 -6.95 -8.98 16.20
C THR A 663 -6.53 -7.80 15.33
N LYS A 664 -6.80 -6.58 15.78
CA LYS A 664 -6.37 -5.34 15.11
C LYS A 664 -4.94 -4.95 15.50
N GLY A 665 -4.30 -4.15 14.65
CA GLY A 665 -2.96 -3.60 14.90
C GLY A 665 -1.79 -4.59 14.76
N LEU A 666 -2.02 -5.76 14.18
CA LEU A 666 -0.94 -6.67 13.78
C LEU A 666 -0.08 -6.03 12.69
N ALA A 667 1.23 -6.12 12.87
CA ALA A 667 2.20 -5.73 11.86
C ALA A 667 1.95 -6.49 10.53
N PRO A 668 2.19 -5.85 9.37
CA PRO A 668 2.19 -6.53 8.09
C PRO A 668 3.19 -7.69 8.04
N VAL A 669 2.89 -8.69 7.22
CA VAL A 669 3.77 -9.82 6.93
C VAL A 669 3.88 -9.94 5.41
N VAL A 670 5.11 -9.99 4.91
CA VAL A 670 5.38 -10.20 3.49
C VAL A 670 5.83 -11.65 3.31
N PRO A 671 5.06 -12.52 2.62
CA PRO A 671 5.43 -13.91 2.38
C PRO A 671 6.70 -14.03 1.52
N GLN A 672 7.38 -15.18 1.54
CA GLN A 672 8.51 -15.43 0.65
C GLN A 672 8.08 -15.35 -0.83
N GLY A 673 8.87 -14.66 -1.65
CA GLY A 673 8.67 -14.59 -3.10
C GLY A 673 7.56 -13.66 -3.57
N ALA A 674 6.85 -12.99 -2.65
CA ALA A 674 5.81 -12.02 -3.01
C ALA A 674 6.38 -10.80 -3.78
N GLU A 675 7.66 -10.47 -3.58
CA GLU A 675 8.38 -9.43 -4.31
C GLU A 675 8.40 -9.61 -5.83
N ALA A 676 8.34 -10.86 -6.32
CA ALA A 676 8.33 -11.15 -7.75
C ALA A 676 7.05 -10.62 -8.44
N LEU A 677 5.97 -10.39 -7.68
CA LEU A 677 4.71 -9.84 -8.20
C LEU A 677 4.82 -8.36 -8.60
N LEU A 678 5.86 -7.65 -8.15
CA LEU A 678 6.12 -6.25 -8.47
C LEU A 678 7.36 -6.07 -9.36
N GLU A 679 8.00 -7.15 -9.79
CA GLU A 679 9.31 -7.10 -10.45
C GLU A 679 9.32 -6.20 -11.69
N THR A 680 8.39 -6.38 -12.61
CA THR A 680 8.31 -5.57 -13.84
C THR A 680 7.60 -4.24 -13.64
N ARG A 681 6.77 -4.11 -12.60
CA ARG A 681 6.15 -2.83 -12.22
C ARG A 681 7.15 -1.88 -11.58
N GLN A 682 8.11 -2.39 -10.81
CA GLN A 682 9.15 -1.62 -10.10
C GLN A 682 10.54 -2.25 -10.32
N PRO A 683 11.05 -2.27 -11.57
CA PRO A 683 12.24 -3.04 -11.94
C PRO A 683 13.55 -2.45 -11.41
N TYR A 684 13.55 -1.17 -11.04
CA TYR A 684 14.70 -0.45 -10.47
C TYR A 684 14.85 -0.63 -8.95
N LEU A 685 13.89 -1.28 -8.29
CA LEU A 685 13.97 -1.62 -6.88
C LEU A 685 14.63 -3.00 -6.69
N THR A 686 15.30 -3.21 -5.57
CA THR A 686 15.73 -4.56 -5.17
C THR A 686 14.55 -5.38 -4.64
N ASP A 687 14.73 -6.70 -4.52
CA ASP A 687 13.75 -7.57 -3.85
C ASP A 687 13.40 -7.06 -2.45
N GLU A 688 14.40 -6.70 -1.65
CA GLU A 688 14.19 -6.16 -0.31
C GLU A 688 13.34 -4.88 -0.34
N GLN A 689 13.58 -3.99 -1.30
CA GLN A 689 12.79 -2.77 -1.46
C GLN A 689 11.35 -3.05 -1.90
N ARG A 690 11.12 -3.97 -2.85
CA ARG A 690 9.76 -4.41 -3.22
C ARG A 690 9.03 -5.04 -2.03
N ARG A 691 9.74 -5.77 -1.17
CA ARG A 691 9.15 -6.29 0.09
C ARG A 691 8.78 -5.15 1.04
N GLN A 692 9.57 -4.08 1.13
CA GLN A 692 9.21 -2.89 1.93
C GLN A 692 7.99 -2.16 1.35
N VAL A 693 7.86 -2.09 0.03
CA VAL A 693 6.65 -1.58 -0.63
C VAL A 693 5.43 -2.39 -0.19
N LEU A 694 5.45 -3.72 -0.40
CA LEU A 694 4.37 -4.62 0.02
C LEU A 694 4.04 -4.51 1.52
N TYR A 695 5.07 -4.37 2.37
CA TYR A 695 4.90 -4.21 3.80
C TYR A 695 4.16 -2.91 4.13
N THR A 696 4.54 -1.80 3.52
CA THR A 696 4.03 -0.46 3.86
C THR A 696 2.68 -0.13 3.22
N THR A 697 2.26 -0.89 2.20
CA THR A 697 0.96 -0.73 1.54
C THR A 697 -0.10 -1.76 1.97
N SER A 698 0.31 -2.75 2.77
CA SER A 698 -0.59 -3.78 3.31
C SER A 698 -1.80 -3.20 4.04
N ILE A 699 -2.94 -3.89 3.95
CA ILE A 699 -4.18 -3.46 4.60
C ILE A 699 -4.16 -3.73 6.11
N ASP A 700 -5.05 -3.06 6.84
CA ASP A 700 -5.21 -3.24 8.28
C ASP A 700 -5.59 -4.68 8.65
N SER A 701 -5.10 -5.15 9.79
CA SER A 701 -5.48 -6.45 10.37
C SER A 701 -6.85 -6.41 11.05
N GLY A 702 -7.34 -7.57 11.45
CA GLY A 702 -8.62 -7.75 12.13
C GLY A 702 -9.61 -8.61 11.34
N TYR A 703 -9.20 -9.18 10.21
CA TYR A 703 -10.03 -10.05 9.37
C TYR A 703 -9.47 -11.47 9.46
N PRO A 704 -10.14 -12.44 10.12
CA PRO A 704 -9.58 -13.77 10.37
C PRO A 704 -9.02 -14.47 9.13
N VAL A 705 -9.71 -14.38 7.98
CA VAL A 705 -9.26 -14.99 6.72
C VAL A 705 -8.01 -14.30 6.14
N LEU A 706 -7.86 -12.99 6.34
CA LEU A 706 -6.70 -12.25 5.84
C LEU A 706 -5.50 -12.35 6.80
N ASP A 707 -5.75 -12.29 8.11
CA ASP A 707 -4.69 -12.28 9.13
C ASP A 707 -3.95 -13.62 9.20
N GLU A 708 -4.67 -14.73 9.05
CA GLU A 708 -4.09 -16.08 9.13
C GLU A 708 -3.51 -16.58 7.80
N SER A 709 -3.59 -15.77 6.74
CA SER A 709 -3.14 -16.12 5.38
C SER A 709 -1.62 -16.07 5.17
N LYS A 710 -0.84 -16.06 6.26
CA LYS A 710 0.62 -15.90 6.25
C LYS A 710 1.10 -14.61 5.56
N GLY A 711 0.22 -13.60 5.45
CA GLY A 711 0.49 -12.31 4.82
C GLY A 711 -0.18 -12.11 3.45
N TRP A 712 -0.50 -13.18 2.71
CA TRP A 712 -1.02 -13.11 1.34
C TRP A 712 -2.31 -12.29 1.20
N GLY A 713 -3.21 -12.40 2.17
CA GLY A 713 -4.52 -11.74 2.14
C GLY A 713 -4.48 -10.25 2.47
N ARG A 714 -3.38 -9.75 3.04
CA ARG A 714 -3.22 -8.34 3.39
C ARG A 714 -2.41 -7.55 2.37
N ILE A 715 -1.74 -8.21 1.42
CA ILE A 715 -1.00 -7.55 0.35
C ILE A 715 -1.97 -6.83 -0.59
N ASP A 716 -1.82 -5.51 -0.68
CA ASP A 716 -2.53 -4.66 -1.63
C ASP A 716 -1.62 -4.32 -2.81
N LEU A 717 -1.73 -5.10 -3.89
CA LEU A 717 -0.87 -4.95 -5.07
C LEU A 717 -1.17 -3.68 -5.86
N VAL A 718 -2.42 -3.17 -5.87
CA VAL A 718 -2.76 -1.94 -6.59
C VAL A 718 -2.18 -0.73 -5.87
N THR A 719 -2.32 -0.65 -4.54
CA THR A 719 -1.63 0.38 -3.76
C THR A 719 -0.12 0.22 -3.80
N ALA A 720 0.40 -1.01 -3.85
CA ALA A 720 1.83 -1.26 -3.99
C ALA A 720 2.40 -0.81 -5.34
N ALA A 721 1.62 -0.88 -6.42
CA ALA A 721 2.06 -0.43 -7.74
C ALA A 721 2.42 1.06 -7.75
N ASP A 722 1.76 1.87 -6.91
CA ASP A 722 2.01 3.30 -6.71
C ASP A 722 3.26 3.64 -5.88
N GLY A 723 4.10 2.66 -5.57
CA GLY A 723 5.33 2.83 -4.80
C GLY A 723 5.11 2.66 -3.29
N TYR A 724 6.05 3.17 -2.50
CA TYR A 724 6.05 3.01 -1.04
C TYR A 724 4.81 3.65 -0.37
N GLY A 725 4.30 3.04 0.71
CA GLY A 725 3.36 3.72 1.63
C GLY A 725 4.08 4.50 2.73
N ALA A 726 5.31 4.11 3.07
CA ALA A 726 6.16 4.80 4.03
C ALA A 726 7.65 4.47 3.84
N PHE A 727 8.53 5.44 4.06
CA PHE A 727 9.96 5.20 4.24
C PHE A 727 10.24 4.92 5.72
N LEU A 728 10.17 3.66 6.14
CA LEU A 728 10.51 3.25 7.52
C LEU A 728 12.03 3.16 7.75
N ASN A 729 12.80 3.11 6.67
CA ASN A 729 14.26 3.17 6.59
C ASN A 729 14.66 3.98 5.35
N ASN A 730 15.94 4.25 5.18
CA ASN A 730 16.43 4.97 4.00
C ASN A 730 16.22 4.17 2.72
N VAL A 731 15.69 4.82 1.69
CA VAL A 731 15.37 4.25 0.38
C VAL A 731 16.32 4.84 -0.67
N THR A 732 16.87 3.98 -1.53
CA THR A 732 17.69 4.41 -2.67
C THR A 732 17.07 3.91 -3.97
N VAL A 733 16.80 4.82 -4.89
CA VAL A 733 16.24 4.53 -6.22
C VAL A 733 17.34 4.75 -7.26
N ASP A 734 17.68 3.69 -8.00
CA ASP A 734 18.70 3.71 -9.06
C ASP A 734 18.08 3.32 -10.40
N MET A 735 17.63 4.33 -11.15
CA MET A 735 16.88 4.14 -12.40
C MET A 735 17.80 4.27 -13.60
N ASP A 736 17.67 3.38 -14.58
CA ASP A 736 18.46 3.38 -15.81
C ASP A 736 17.57 3.62 -17.03
N ALA A 737 17.61 4.86 -17.54
CA ALA A 737 16.81 5.28 -18.69
C ALA A 737 17.08 4.46 -19.96
N SER A 738 18.26 3.86 -20.10
CA SER A 738 18.60 3.06 -21.29
C SER A 738 17.82 1.75 -21.38
N LYS A 739 17.24 1.28 -20.26
CA LYS A 739 16.40 0.07 -20.21
C LYS A 739 14.92 0.33 -20.58
N GLY A 740 14.52 1.59 -20.77
CA GLY A 740 13.16 1.96 -21.14
C GLY A 740 12.09 1.64 -20.08
N ARG A 741 10.83 1.90 -20.44
CA ARG A 741 9.63 1.61 -19.60
C ARG A 741 9.82 2.14 -18.17
N PHE A 742 9.43 1.38 -17.14
CA PHE A 742 9.56 1.80 -15.75
C PHE A 742 11.01 1.95 -15.24
N ASN A 743 12.02 1.44 -15.94
CA ASN A 743 13.41 1.78 -15.60
C ASN A 743 13.77 3.21 -16.03
N ALA A 744 13.07 3.75 -17.03
CA ALA A 744 13.28 5.10 -17.52
C ALA A 744 12.43 6.14 -16.81
N GLU A 745 11.17 5.83 -16.54
CA GLU A 745 10.23 6.75 -15.92
C GLU A 745 9.17 6.02 -15.09
N ASP A 746 8.90 6.50 -13.89
CA ASP A 746 7.84 5.95 -13.03
C ASP A 746 7.22 7.03 -12.13
N TRP A 747 5.96 6.80 -11.73
CA TRP A 747 5.18 7.67 -10.87
C TRP A 747 4.85 6.96 -9.57
N TRP A 748 5.26 7.54 -8.45
CA TRP A 748 4.79 7.15 -7.13
C TRP A 748 3.63 8.04 -6.72
N ARG A 749 2.47 7.41 -6.45
CA ARG A 749 1.18 8.06 -6.24
C ARG A 749 0.65 7.95 -4.81
N ASN A 750 1.35 7.21 -3.95
CA ASN A 750 1.01 7.13 -2.54
C ASN A 750 1.41 8.39 -1.78
N ASP A 751 0.66 8.69 -0.72
CA ASP A 751 1.08 9.64 0.32
C ASP A 751 2.14 8.97 1.22
N ILE A 752 3.41 9.23 0.93
CA ILE A 752 4.54 8.55 1.57
C ILE A 752 4.84 9.20 2.92
N THR A 753 4.78 8.39 3.98
CA THR A 753 5.09 8.81 5.37
C THR A 753 6.43 8.22 5.86
N GLY A 754 6.81 8.42 7.13
CA GLY A 754 7.95 7.73 7.75
C GLY A 754 9.20 8.58 7.97
N SER A 755 10.18 8.05 8.69
CA SER A 755 11.40 8.76 9.09
C SER A 755 12.58 8.56 8.14
N GLY A 756 12.46 7.64 7.18
CA GLY A 756 13.45 7.36 6.16
C GLY A 756 13.65 8.51 5.18
N MET A 757 14.84 8.56 4.60
CA MET A 757 15.16 9.48 3.50
C MET A 757 15.00 8.81 2.14
N LEU A 758 14.78 9.60 1.10
CA LEU A 758 14.87 9.18 -0.30
C LEU A 758 16.22 9.61 -0.90
N THR A 759 16.92 8.68 -1.53
CA THR A 759 18.06 8.99 -2.41
C THR A 759 17.71 8.59 -3.84
N LYS A 760 17.72 9.55 -4.77
CA LYS A 760 17.50 9.31 -6.20
C LYS A 760 18.83 9.41 -6.95
N LYS A 761 19.18 8.37 -7.69
CA LYS A 761 20.34 8.28 -8.58
C LYS A 761 19.98 7.55 -9.88
N GLY A 762 20.99 7.31 -10.72
CA GLY A 762 20.80 6.78 -12.06
C GLY A 762 20.24 7.84 -13.03
N THR A 763 20.06 7.47 -14.29
CA THR A 763 19.69 8.39 -15.39
C THR A 763 18.18 8.57 -15.57
N GLY A 764 17.34 7.71 -15.01
CA GLY A 764 15.87 7.78 -15.17
C GLY A 764 15.18 8.87 -14.36
N THR A 765 13.86 8.99 -14.57
CA THR A 765 12.95 9.97 -13.96
C THR A 765 12.06 9.29 -12.91
N LEU A 766 12.02 9.84 -11.70
CA LEU A 766 11.03 9.48 -10.70
C LEU A 766 10.11 10.67 -10.44
N THR A 767 8.80 10.46 -10.56
CA THR A 767 7.79 11.49 -10.30
C THR A 767 7.05 11.18 -9.00
N LEU A 768 7.01 12.14 -8.08
CA LEU A 768 6.26 12.04 -6.82
C LEU A 768 5.01 12.92 -6.90
N THR A 769 3.84 12.27 -6.89
CA THR A 769 2.53 12.92 -7.03
C THR A 769 1.75 13.00 -5.71
N GLY A 770 2.13 12.19 -4.71
CA GLY A 770 1.48 12.15 -3.41
C GLY A 770 1.77 13.37 -2.51
N LYS A 771 0.93 13.57 -1.50
CA LYS A 771 1.12 14.54 -0.42
C LYS A 771 2.03 13.95 0.65
N ASN A 772 3.31 13.90 0.33
CA ASN A 772 4.29 13.20 1.15
C ASN A 772 4.58 13.92 2.48
N SER A 773 4.85 13.15 3.53
CA SER A 773 5.15 13.66 4.88
C SER A 773 6.36 12.98 5.52
N TYR A 774 7.19 12.28 4.74
CA TYR A 774 8.40 11.65 5.26
C TYR A 774 9.41 12.71 5.73
N THR A 775 10.15 12.40 6.80
CA THR A 775 10.96 13.41 7.50
C THR A 775 12.46 13.28 7.27
N GLY A 776 12.93 12.18 6.65
CA GLY A 776 14.36 11.90 6.49
C GLY A 776 15.09 12.77 5.46
N GLY A 777 14.33 13.48 4.62
CA GLY A 777 14.84 14.33 3.54
C GLY A 777 15.01 13.60 2.22
N THR A 778 15.42 14.35 1.21
CA THR A 778 15.54 13.92 -0.18
C THR A 778 16.90 14.33 -0.72
N LEU A 779 17.65 13.35 -1.21
CA LEU A 779 18.96 13.54 -1.84
C LEU A 779 18.88 13.16 -3.32
N LEU A 780 19.11 14.12 -4.21
CA LEU A 780 19.23 13.88 -5.64
C LEU A 780 20.71 13.85 -6.03
N GLN A 781 21.17 12.72 -6.58
CA GLN A 781 22.55 12.53 -7.04
C GLN A 781 22.68 12.44 -8.56
N ALA A 782 21.61 12.03 -9.27
CA ALA A 782 21.58 11.94 -10.73
C ALA A 782 20.15 11.72 -11.25
N GLY A 783 19.96 11.93 -12.56
CA GLY A 783 18.69 11.73 -13.25
C GLY A 783 17.70 12.85 -12.95
N THR A 784 16.42 12.55 -13.07
CA THR A 784 15.34 13.53 -12.85
C THR A 784 14.47 13.12 -11.67
N LEU A 785 14.12 14.09 -10.83
CA LEU A 785 13.14 13.95 -9.76
C LEU A 785 12.07 15.04 -9.93
N VAL A 786 10.83 14.63 -10.17
CA VAL A 786 9.71 15.54 -10.46
C VAL A 786 8.80 15.63 -9.24
N ALA A 787 8.42 16.85 -8.88
CA ALA A 787 7.36 17.14 -7.91
C ALA A 787 6.09 17.54 -8.64
N GLU A 788 5.01 16.78 -8.44
CA GLU A 788 3.65 17.09 -8.95
C GLU A 788 2.64 17.32 -7.82
N SER A 789 3.13 17.53 -6.60
CA SER A 789 2.34 17.88 -5.43
C SER A 789 3.07 18.92 -4.59
N GLU A 790 2.30 19.81 -3.95
CA GLU A 790 2.83 20.87 -3.07
C GLU A 790 3.71 20.33 -1.93
N ALA A 791 3.59 19.05 -1.58
CA ALA A 791 4.35 18.39 -0.53
C ALA A 791 5.18 17.19 -1.05
N ALA A 792 5.46 17.13 -2.36
CA ALA A 792 6.08 15.97 -3.01
C ALA A 792 7.40 15.50 -2.36
N PHE A 793 8.20 16.41 -1.80
CA PHE A 793 9.49 16.07 -1.18
C PHE A 793 9.48 15.90 0.35
N GLY A 794 8.29 15.76 0.94
CA GLY A 794 8.14 15.54 2.38
C GLY A 794 8.54 16.76 3.19
N THR A 795 8.87 16.55 4.47
CA THR A 795 9.16 17.64 5.42
C THR A 795 10.64 17.73 5.80
N GLY A 796 11.50 16.94 5.14
CA GLY A 796 12.94 16.94 5.35
C GLY A 796 13.66 17.99 4.48
N ASP A 797 14.99 17.98 4.53
CA ASP A 797 15.81 18.82 3.64
C ASP A 797 15.77 18.27 2.21
N LEU A 798 15.75 19.16 1.20
CA LEU A 798 16.05 18.81 -0.18
C LEU A 798 17.51 19.14 -0.47
N TYR A 799 18.27 18.15 -0.94
CA TYR A 799 19.68 18.32 -1.29
C TYR A 799 19.92 17.81 -2.71
N VAL A 800 20.39 18.68 -3.59
CA VAL A 800 20.73 18.37 -4.98
C VAL A 800 22.23 18.40 -5.14
N GLU A 801 22.83 17.22 -5.27
CA GLU A 801 24.25 17.05 -5.58
C GLU A 801 24.49 17.17 -7.10
N ASN A 802 23.59 16.63 -7.91
CA ASN A 802 23.56 16.73 -9.37
C ASN A 802 22.17 16.27 -9.88
N GLY A 803 21.95 16.26 -11.20
CA GLY A 803 20.69 15.87 -11.82
C GLY A 803 19.71 17.04 -11.96
N THR A 804 18.44 16.74 -12.23
CA THR A 804 17.39 17.73 -12.43
C THR A 804 16.27 17.55 -11.43
N VAL A 805 15.93 18.61 -10.69
CA VAL A 805 14.64 18.71 -9.97
C VAL A 805 13.67 19.46 -10.86
N VAL A 806 12.52 18.87 -11.16
CA VAL A 806 11.43 19.54 -11.88
C VAL A 806 10.31 19.83 -10.89
N VAL A 807 9.90 21.09 -10.81
CA VAL A 807 8.74 21.53 -10.03
C VAL A 807 7.59 21.76 -11.01
N ASN A 808 6.66 20.81 -11.06
CA ASN A 808 5.48 20.82 -11.91
C ASN A 808 4.22 20.75 -11.04
N VAL A 809 4.00 21.78 -10.23
CA VAL A 809 2.89 21.85 -9.27
C VAL A 809 1.99 23.03 -9.60
N ASP A 810 0.69 22.83 -9.41
CA ASP A 810 -0.26 23.94 -9.40
C ASP A 810 0.01 24.79 -8.15
N GLY A 811 0.43 26.05 -8.34
CA GLY A 811 0.82 26.92 -7.23
C GLY A 811 2.26 26.68 -6.76
N ALA A 812 2.46 26.31 -5.50
CA ALA A 812 3.80 26.32 -4.88
C ALA A 812 4.24 24.97 -4.34
N LEU A 813 5.48 24.57 -4.63
CA LEU A 813 6.12 23.46 -3.92
C LEU A 813 6.60 23.98 -2.57
N ASN A 814 6.19 23.34 -1.48
CA ASN A 814 6.54 23.72 -0.12
C ASN A 814 7.58 22.75 0.44
N LEU A 815 8.76 23.30 0.76
CA LEU A 815 9.80 22.61 1.51
C LEU A 815 9.82 23.14 2.93
N ASN A 816 9.61 22.28 3.93
CA ASN A 816 9.55 22.75 5.32
C ASN A 816 10.91 23.17 5.88
N ARG A 817 12.01 22.77 5.22
CA ARG A 817 13.38 22.97 5.72
C ARG A 817 14.30 23.58 4.68
N ASN A 818 15.56 23.13 4.62
CA ASN A 818 16.57 23.69 3.75
C ASN A 818 16.43 23.12 2.34
N PHE A 819 16.79 23.94 1.36
CA PHE A 819 17.09 23.49 0.02
C PHE A 819 18.55 23.84 -0.31
N THR A 820 19.35 22.83 -0.58
CA THR A 820 20.76 22.97 -0.97
C THR A 820 20.95 22.51 -2.40
N MET A 821 21.57 23.37 -3.22
CA MET A 821 21.93 23.12 -4.61
C MET A 821 23.46 23.18 -4.76
N ASP A 822 24.10 22.04 -4.94
CA ASP A 822 25.54 21.97 -5.21
C ASP A 822 25.84 22.17 -6.69
N ASN A 823 25.05 21.50 -7.53
CA ASN A 823 25.14 21.52 -8.99
C ASN A 823 23.81 20.99 -9.57
N GLY A 824 23.73 20.82 -10.89
CA GLY A 824 22.57 20.26 -11.59
C GLY A 824 21.62 21.35 -12.08
N THR A 825 20.33 21.01 -12.21
CA THR A 825 19.30 21.91 -12.73
C THR A 825 18.08 21.92 -11.80
N LEU A 826 17.63 23.12 -11.43
CA LEU A 826 16.28 23.33 -10.94
C LEU A 826 15.44 23.83 -12.11
N GLU A 827 14.45 23.05 -12.51
CA GLU A 827 13.47 23.43 -13.52
C GLU A 827 12.15 23.77 -12.83
N LEU A 828 11.65 24.98 -13.09
CA LEU A 828 10.33 25.43 -12.64
C LEU A 828 9.40 25.48 -13.84
N VAL A 829 8.36 24.65 -13.82
CA VAL A 829 7.25 24.76 -14.78
C VAL A 829 6.36 25.90 -14.31
N VAL A 830 6.42 27.01 -15.04
CA VAL A 830 5.71 28.24 -14.71
C VAL A 830 4.40 28.25 -15.47
N ALA A 831 3.32 27.86 -14.79
CA ALA A 831 1.96 27.90 -15.34
C ALA A 831 1.29 29.27 -15.13
N ASP A 832 1.61 29.95 -14.04
CA ASP A 832 1.13 31.30 -13.74
C ASP A 832 2.09 32.10 -12.83
N GLY A 833 1.64 33.23 -12.28
CA GLY A 833 2.44 34.04 -11.35
C GLY A 833 2.56 33.48 -9.93
N ASN A 834 1.89 32.36 -9.62
CA ASN A 834 1.93 31.67 -8.34
C ASN A 834 2.85 30.44 -8.36
N SER A 835 3.24 29.96 -9.56
CA SER A 835 4.25 28.92 -9.75
C SER A 835 5.58 29.31 -9.08
N GLN A 836 5.85 28.72 -7.92
CA GLN A 836 7.02 29.06 -7.10
C GLN A 836 7.51 27.88 -6.25
N LEU A 837 8.72 28.04 -5.70
CA LEU A 837 9.29 27.19 -4.66
C LEU A 837 9.32 27.95 -3.32
N ASN A 838 8.68 27.41 -2.30
CA ASN A 838 8.72 27.95 -0.95
C ASN A 838 9.68 27.13 -0.09
N VAL A 839 10.78 27.75 0.34
CA VAL A 839 11.78 27.14 1.22
C VAL A 839 11.57 27.68 2.63
N GLY A 840 11.07 26.82 3.53
CA GLY A 840 10.72 27.20 4.90
C GLY A 840 11.92 27.64 5.74
N ARG A 841 13.15 27.35 5.31
CA ARG A 841 14.39 27.77 5.97
C ARG A 841 15.38 28.39 4.99
N LYS A 842 16.51 27.73 4.75
CA LYS A 842 17.61 28.28 3.97
C LYS A 842 17.62 27.74 2.56
N LEU A 843 17.74 28.63 1.58
CA LEU A 843 18.17 28.33 0.23
C LEU A 843 19.70 28.53 0.15
N TYR A 844 20.44 27.46 -0.08
CA TYR A 844 21.90 27.50 -0.27
C TYR A 844 22.24 27.07 -1.70
N ILE A 845 22.90 27.93 -2.46
CA ILE A 845 23.29 27.69 -3.84
C ILE A 845 24.81 27.79 -3.95
N ASP A 846 25.46 26.68 -4.26
CA ASP A 846 26.92 26.61 -4.50
C ASP A 846 27.24 26.66 -6.00
N GLY A 847 26.26 26.36 -6.86
CA GLY A 847 26.36 26.34 -8.31
C GLY A 847 25.10 25.74 -8.96
N GLY A 848 25.20 25.40 -10.25
CA GLY A 848 24.12 24.79 -11.03
C GLY A 848 23.26 25.78 -11.82
N SER A 849 22.22 25.30 -12.47
CA SER A 849 21.37 26.09 -13.37
C SER A 849 19.92 26.18 -12.90
N LEU A 850 19.29 27.31 -13.21
CA LEU A 850 17.86 27.52 -13.07
C LEU A 850 17.22 27.61 -14.45
N LYS A 851 16.27 26.72 -14.72
CA LYS A 851 15.50 26.69 -15.97
C LYS A 851 14.05 27.07 -15.68
N LEU A 852 13.49 27.98 -16.46
CA LEU A 852 12.06 28.29 -16.43
C LEU A 852 11.42 27.70 -17.69
N ASP A 853 10.50 26.77 -17.49
CA ASP A 853 9.60 26.33 -18.55
C ASP A 853 8.38 27.26 -18.55
N LEU A 854 8.32 28.12 -19.56
CA LEU A 854 7.24 29.09 -19.80
C LEU A 854 6.29 28.66 -20.92
N SER A 855 6.32 27.38 -21.31
CA SER A 855 5.46 26.83 -22.37
C SER A 855 3.97 27.08 -22.10
N ASN A 856 3.57 27.02 -20.83
CA ASN A 856 2.20 27.26 -20.37
C ASN A 856 1.91 28.69 -19.92
N TYR A 857 2.91 29.57 -19.89
CA TYR A 857 2.76 30.95 -19.42
C TYR A 857 3.49 31.96 -20.30
N LYS A 858 2.77 32.44 -21.31
CA LYS A 858 3.30 33.43 -22.25
C LYS A 858 3.42 34.81 -21.60
N ILE A 859 4.61 35.39 -21.68
CA ILE A 859 4.88 36.76 -21.21
C ILE A 859 5.01 37.68 -22.42
N GLU A 860 4.27 38.78 -22.42
CA GLU A 860 4.39 39.83 -23.43
C GLU A 860 5.18 41.01 -22.85
N GLY A 861 6.22 41.46 -23.56
CA GLY A 861 7.09 42.53 -23.08
C GLY A 861 8.01 42.04 -21.97
N SER A 862 7.88 42.59 -20.76
CA SER A 862 8.67 42.16 -19.60
C SER A 862 7.84 41.99 -18.33
N LYS A 863 8.27 41.07 -17.46
CA LYS A 863 7.58 40.75 -16.21
C LYS A 863 8.55 40.28 -15.13
N ASP A 864 8.31 40.73 -13.90
CA ASP A 864 8.96 40.19 -12.72
C ASP A 864 8.13 39.05 -12.13
N ILE A 865 8.79 37.93 -11.86
CA ILE A 865 8.18 36.72 -11.28
C ILE A 865 9.00 36.33 -10.05
N THR A 866 8.32 36.20 -8.90
CA THR A 866 8.96 35.61 -7.72
C THR A 866 9.00 34.10 -7.92
N LEU A 867 10.21 33.55 -8.01
CA LEU A 867 10.42 32.13 -8.29
C LEU A 867 10.62 31.31 -7.01
N ILE A 868 11.34 31.88 -6.05
CA ILE A 868 11.69 31.19 -4.80
C ILE A 868 11.52 32.16 -3.64
N THR A 869 10.94 31.68 -2.54
CA THR A 869 10.93 32.36 -1.24
C THR A 869 11.73 31.54 -0.23
N ALA A 870 12.49 32.20 0.65
CA ALA A 870 13.28 31.56 1.71
C ALA A 870 13.48 32.50 2.91
N ASN A 871 13.66 31.95 4.11
CA ASN A 871 14.03 32.75 5.29
C ASN A 871 15.47 33.28 5.20
N GLY A 872 16.34 32.59 4.47
CA GLY A 872 17.69 33.05 4.14
C GLY A 872 18.15 32.49 2.80
N ILE A 873 18.89 33.30 2.05
CA ILE A 873 19.48 32.92 0.76
C ILE A 873 20.99 33.12 0.84
N THR A 874 21.75 32.13 0.37
CA THR A 874 23.21 32.21 0.23
C THR A 874 23.60 31.68 -1.15
N GLY A 875 24.36 32.48 -1.90
CA GLY A 875 24.85 32.13 -3.24
C GLY A 875 23.87 32.44 -4.37
N GLU A 876 24.28 32.11 -5.60
CA GLU A 876 23.58 32.42 -6.86
C GLU A 876 23.72 31.24 -7.83
N PHE A 877 22.78 31.10 -8.78
CA PHE A 877 22.87 30.08 -9.83
C PHE A 877 23.95 30.48 -10.86
N ASP A 878 24.71 29.50 -11.37
CA ASP A 878 25.73 29.73 -12.41
C ASP A 878 25.12 30.20 -13.73
N SER A 879 23.89 29.76 -14.01
CA SER A 879 23.17 30.13 -15.22
C SER A 879 21.65 30.11 -15.01
N VAL A 880 20.96 30.95 -15.78
CA VAL A 880 19.50 31.00 -15.82
C VAL A 880 19.05 30.99 -17.27
N SER A 881 18.02 30.22 -17.58
CA SER A 881 17.51 30.09 -18.95
C SER A 881 15.99 29.95 -18.99
N ALA A 882 15.40 30.43 -20.09
CA ALA A 882 14.02 30.18 -20.48
C ALA A 882 13.89 30.27 -22.00
N ASP A 883 13.29 29.27 -22.63
CA ASP A 883 13.19 29.22 -24.08
C ASP A 883 12.28 30.33 -24.61
N GLY A 884 12.77 31.11 -25.57
CA GLY A 884 12.03 32.26 -26.13
C GLY A 884 12.10 33.56 -25.32
N TYR A 885 12.82 33.58 -24.20
CA TYR A 885 12.94 34.76 -23.33
C TYR A 885 14.39 35.07 -22.96
N ASP A 886 14.67 36.34 -22.65
CA ASP A 886 15.84 36.77 -21.91
C ASP A 886 15.48 36.86 -20.42
N VAL A 887 16.31 36.25 -19.55
CA VAL A 887 16.03 36.17 -18.11
C VAL A 887 17.23 36.67 -17.32
N THR A 888 16.97 37.56 -16.37
CA THR A 888 17.93 37.97 -15.33
C THR A 888 17.33 37.75 -13.95
N VAL A 889 18.11 37.29 -12.99
CA VAL A 889 17.63 36.98 -11.63
C VAL A 889 18.25 37.93 -10.61
N THR A 890 17.45 38.33 -9.63
CA THR A 890 17.87 39.12 -8.48
C THR A 890 17.57 38.38 -7.18
N TYR A 891 18.46 38.56 -6.20
CA TYR A 891 18.40 37.90 -4.90
C TYR A 891 18.22 38.97 -3.82
N GLU A 892 17.01 39.13 -3.30
CA GLU A 892 16.70 40.19 -2.33
C GLU A 892 15.65 39.79 -1.30
N ASN A 893 15.87 40.15 -0.03
CA ASN A 893 14.90 40.02 1.06
C ASN A 893 14.24 38.63 1.16
N GLY A 894 15.03 37.57 1.04
CA GLY A 894 14.52 36.19 1.11
C GLY A 894 13.75 35.76 -0.16
N ARG A 895 13.97 36.43 -1.29
CA ARG A 895 13.31 36.11 -2.57
C ARG A 895 14.31 36.01 -3.71
N VAL A 896 14.02 35.11 -4.64
CA VAL A 896 14.65 34.99 -5.95
C VAL A 896 13.64 35.47 -6.97
N ILE A 897 13.92 36.58 -7.65
CA ILE A 897 13.00 37.23 -8.60
C ILE A 897 13.62 37.19 -9.98
N ALA A 898 12.91 36.59 -10.94
CA ALA A 898 13.27 36.65 -12.35
C ALA A 898 12.61 37.85 -13.03
N HIS A 899 13.43 38.69 -13.64
CA HIS A 899 13.01 39.64 -14.66
C HIS A 899 13.08 38.96 -16.02
N VAL A 900 11.92 38.68 -16.60
CA VAL A 900 11.77 37.96 -17.87
C VAL A 900 11.36 38.94 -18.97
N VAL A 901 12.03 38.89 -20.12
CA VAL A 901 11.76 39.73 -21.29
C VAL A 901 11.56 38.84 -22.51
N ALA A 902 10.47 39.05 -23.26
CA ALA A 902 10.22 38.34 -24.51
C ALA A 902 11.25 38.74 -25.59
N LYS A 903 11.79 37.75 -26.31
CA LYS A 903 12.77 37.94 -27.39
C LYS A 903 12.16 38.47 -28.70
#